data_AF-A0A1V5PL63-F1
#
_entry.id   AF-A0A1V5PL63-F1
#
_cell.length_a   1.000
_cell.length_b   1.000
_cell.length_c   1.000
_cell.angle_alpha   90.00
_cell.angle_beta   90.00
_cell.angle_gamma   90.00
#
_symmetry.space_group_name_H-M   'P 1'
#
loop_
_entity.id
_entity.type
_entity.pdbx_description
1 polymer ?
#
loop_
_entity_poly.entity_id
_entity_poly.type
_entity_poly.pdbx_seq_one_letter_code
_entity_poly.pdbx_strand_id
1 'polypeptide(L)'
;MNLYKISAEDQTLCIEKISQLFIKEEKPAIILCDRNSKTDLIDNFISYYDVTIKEEIEQISPVDNVVTYSRKDIPLALFAMPLFMDGKTVFIEKTKLEKAGEFPRKNLIILGTEEISEIPDGITLYKLKTEEDILKFKEKAVFSTLVIINSTDLFSKVTDMITDYKCPFLSILGAYIAAIKGGIIHDVASLSPAGLEIDKAINSSPYYKEVTTVIPVGTPGSLPFVQTEIPDFIVGNNWKTDSIRDYTLWRDDYIRATHGRIQGLNILDGSLLFQRSFLWRKLRSSLNLKGFSSSDSVTTLEKIGSAAEIPTLRTSAILLSQNLKDAGWDMTELYGKDNSYSNIIENLKNSLLCYIGNHGILLYIRCGEKCLGALDLPTLPPVQIYCFSCITTRTTGLWLSTNDIDWEYVDVPLERNVPLNAIRQGASSFLGMLMCGFEVEGDVLISEVLKNMIFFGHTLGEAIKEAKNTLTASVKASLMAMEGESLGNYQLSRYYNRFTVYECELYGDPDMKLPVKRQKDNYAYIQIEDDNKGTKEISINIPPGVWKEIELPVGEKSQKMYYTRNYRTFYPKTPHSVLAGSMPVDKDPENHIARENIGYYNFKIKTEIPKGHTVKYIELKDVKLLDAYNFNGNKLEGVDPYKIFGKGRIRTSLFKDAEEVDILSNWPFTLEKDVDNEILWFFIPTSMVAEKEKIIARLASARFLIHYCKGVTVRGRINSPDGTPPDAFITFISSERKKRRIDTDLSGNYSLSLPSGKYSLLVEADLHVSYREDIFIPESDMVKNISLSLKETYPVTLKVQDSVTDKPISSATVRLSILFGPRDRKMIEEYIKGKERYPHRFVKKLVTDENGKIEDNLPMGDYLVDIFKKKESGRGAIYLRKEDLLEVRKRHKENIYTLEPAGTVFGCILAEDTEEGLPDATVIVKISTGTEGKEKTLRFHTDMKGSFGAVVPADHKFRVLGIFEGYEPGEENNKGEGILLHRGETAEVKLICKNKK
;
A
#
# COMPACT_ATOMS: atom_id res chain seq x y z
N MET A 1 -16.00 -33.30 -2.86
CA MET A 1 -15.51 -32.29 -3.82
C MET A 1 -15.70 -32.85 -5.22
N ASN A 2 -16.32 -32.11 -6.13
CA ASN A 2 -16.50 -32.52 -7.52
C ASN A 2 -15.32 -31.99 -8.36
N LEU A 3 -14.72 -32.78 -9.24
CA LEU A 3 -13.62 -32.31 -10.10
C LEU A 3 -14.13 -32.18 -11.54
N TYR A 4 -14.02 -30.99 -12.12
CA TYR A 4 -14.45 -30.72 -13.49
C TYR A 4 -13.26 -30.45 -14.39
N LYS A 5 -12.99 -31.38 -15.30
CA LYS A 5 -12.01 -31.20 -16.38
C LYS A 5 -12.69 -30.52 -17.56
N ILE A 6 -12.15 -29.38 -17.99
CA ILE A 6 -12.71 -28.62 -19.09
C ILE A 6 -11.63 -28.47 -20.18
N SER A 7 -11.88 -29.03 -21.37
CA SER A 7 -10.99 -28.87 -22.53
C SER A 7 -11.07 -27.43 -23.04
N ALA A 8 -9.95 -26.88 -23.46
CA ALA A 8 -9.87 -25.47 -23.84
C ALA A 8 -10.40 -25.15 -25.25
N GLU A 9 -11.08 -26.11 -25.90
CA GLU A 9 -11.49 -26.06 -27.30
C GLU A 9 -12.76 -25.23 -27.53
N ASP A 10 -13.56 -24.94 -26.49
CA ASP A 10 -14.84 -24.23 -26.63
C ASP A 10 -14.91 -23.00 -25.69
N GLN A 11 -14.24 -21.91 -26.07
CA GLN A 11 -13.89 -20.78 -25.19
C GLN A 11 -15.10 -20.06 -24.56
N THR A 12 -16.17 -19.83 -25.31
CA THR A 12 -17.39 -19.14 -24.83
C THR A 12 -18.26 -20.07 -24.01
N LEU A 13 -18.43 -21.32 -24.47
CA LEU A 13 -19.21 -22.35 -23.79
C LEU A 13 -18.55 -22.77 -22.47
N CYS A 14 -17.22 -22.78 -22.38
CA CYS A 14 -16.51 -23.05 -21.13
C CYS A 14 -16.73 -21.95 -20.11
N ILE A 15 -16.65 -20.68 -20.49
CA ILE A 15 -16.88 -19.56 -19.55
C ILE A 15 -18.35 -19.52 -19.11
N GLU A 16 -19.30 -19.71 -20.04
CA GLU A 16 -20.72 -19.81 -19.68
C GLU A 16 -21.01 -21.03 -18.81
N LYS A 17 -20.48 -22.23 -19.14
CA LYS A 17 -20.66 -23.44 -18.31
C LYS A 17 -19.99 -23.30 -16.96
N ILE A 18 -18.78 -22.72 -16.88
CA ILE A 18 -18.10 -22.42 -15.62
C ILE A 18 -18.95 -21.45 -14.81
N SER A 19 -19.42 -20.33 -15.38
CA SER A 19 -20.27 -19.39 -14.63
C SER A 19 -21.65 -19.98 -14.25
N GLN A 20 -22.21 -20.89 -15.04
CA GLN A 20 -23.53 -21.52 -14.79
C GLN A 20 -23.50 -22.71 -13.81
N LEU A 21 -22.42 -23.51 -13.78
CA LEU A 21 -22.23 -24.62 -12.83
C LEU A 21 -22.16 -24.11 -11.38
N PHE A 22 -21.75 -22.85 -11.20
CA PHE A 22 -21.40 -22.25 -9.92
C PHE A 22 -22.53 -21.80 -9.03
N ILE A 23 -23.62 -21.31 -9.62
CA ILE A 23 -24.74 -20.75 -8.84
C ILE A 23 -25.58 -21.89 -8.22
N LYS A 24 -25.39 -23.14 -8.66
CA LYS A 24 -26.28 -24.26 -8.34
C LYS A 24 -25.66 -25.35 -7.45
N GLU A 25 -24.33 -25.42 -7.31
CA GLU A 25 -23.71 -26.53 -6.56
C GLU A 25 -23.44 -26.20 -5.09
N GLU A 26 -24.10 -26.94 -4.19
CA GLU A 26 -23.89 -26.88 -2.74
C GLU A 26 -22.59 -27.55 -2.27
N LYS A 27 -21.94 -28.34 -3.13
CA LYS A 27 -20.69 -29.05 -2.82
C LYS A 27 -19.52 -28.38 -3.55
N PRO A 28 -18.40 -28.09 -2.87
CA PRO A 28 -17.27 -27.42 -3.52
C PRO A 28 -16.75 -28.31 -4.65
N ALA A 29 -16.62 -27.74 -5.83
CA ALA A 29 -15.93 -28.37 -6.94
C ALA A 29 -14.49 -27.84 -7.03
N ILE A 30 -13.61 -28.47 -7.79
CA ILE A 30 -12.44 -27.82 -8.38
C ILE A 30 -12.59 -27.97 -9.87
N ILE A 31 -12.63 -26.84 -10.56
CA ILE A 31 -12.48 -26.82 -12.02
C ILE A 31 -10.99 -26.86 -12.30
N LEU A 32 -10.54 -27.51 -13.38
CA LEU A 32 -9.16 -27.43 -13.87
C LEU A 32 -9.20 -27.21 -15.38
N CYS A 33 -8.69 -26.06 -15.84
CA CYS A 33 -8.50 -25.78 -17.26
C CYS A 33 -7.08 -26.12 -17.67
N ASP A 34 -6.93 -27.09 -18.59
CA ASP A 34 -5.62 -27.47 -19.11
C ASP A 34 -5.26 -26.63 -20.34
N ARG A 35 -4.11 -25.96 -20.30
CA ARG A 35 -3.63 -25.14 -21.41
C ARG A 35 -2.97 -25.97 -22.52
N ASN A 36 -2.49 -27.19 -22.22
CA ASN A 36 -1.57 -27.97 -23.05
C ASN A 36 -1.91 -29.46 -23.16
N SER A 37 -3.12 -29.90 -22.79
CA SER A 37 -3.48 -31.31 -22.54
C SER A 37 -2.54 -32.37 -23.14
N LYS A 38 -1.69 -32.90 -22.27
CA LYS A 38 -1.42 -34.34 -22.17
C LYS A 38 -1.79 -34.69 -20.72
N THR A 39 -3.07 -34.95 -20.49
CA THR A 39 -3.76 -35.65 -19.37
C THR A 39 -3.17 -35.66 -17.95
N ASP A 40 -1.86 -35.83 -17.78
CA ASP A 40 -1.26 -36.42 -16.59
C ASP A 40 -1.10 -35.43 -15.40
N LEU A 41 -1.01 -34.11 -15.61
CA LEU A 41 -0.92 -33.14 -14.49
C LEU A 41 -2.22 -33.06 -13.69
N ILE A 42 -3.35 -33.06 -14.40
CA ILE A 42 -4.68 -33.09 -13.78
C ILE A 42 -4.87 -34.44 -13.09
N ASP A 43 -4.53 -35.53 -13.77
CA ASP A 43 -4.73 -36.88 -13.21
C ASP A 43 -3.85 -37.11 -11.97
N ASN A 44 -2.63 -36.53 -11.91
CA ASN A 44 -1.79 -36.52 -10.71
C ASN A 44 -2.34 -35.66 -9.58
N PHE A 45 -2.94 -34.50 -9.89
CA PHE A 45 -3.62 -33.69 -8.89
C PHE A 45 -4.83 -34.42 -8.31
N ILE A 46 -5.65 -35.04 -9.17
CA ILE A 46 -6.80 -35.85 -8.77
C ILE A 46 -6.34 -37.02 -7.89
N SER A 47 -5.31 -37.75 -8.33
CA SER A 47 -4.73 -38.85 -7.56
C SER A 47 -4.21 -38.37 -6.21
N TYR A 48 -3.42 -37.30 -6.17
CA TYR A 48 -2.94 -36.72 -4.91
C TYR A 48 -4.10 -36.27 -4.02
N TYR A 49 -5.11 -35.60 -4.56
CA TYR A 49 -6.29 -35.16 -3.82
C TYR A 49 -7.05 -36.35 -3.21
N ASP A 50 -7.38 -37.35 -4.04
CA ASP A 50 -8.10 -38.54 -3.62
C ASP A 50 -7.31 -39.29 -2.54
N VAL A 51 -6.00 -39.43 -2.74
CA VAL A 51 -5.14 -40.13 -1.79
C VAL A 51 -4.81 -39.30 -0.54
N THR A 52 -4.90 -37.97 -0.57
CA THR A 52 -4.74 -37.14 0.63
C THR A 52 -6.02 -37.14 1.46
N ILE A 53 -7.20 -37.08 0.82
CA ILE A 53 -8.47 -36.72 1.49
C ILE A 53 -9.50 -37.86 1.53
N LYS A 54 -9.66 -38.68 0.49
CA LYS A 54 -10.66 -39.78 0.49
C LYS A 54 -10.17 -40.99 1.28
N GLU A 55 -11.03 -41.67 2.02
CA GLU A 55 -10.62 -42.79 2.89
C GLU A 55 -10.28 -44.08 2.13
N GLU A 56 -10.77 -44.25 0.89
CA GLU A 56 -10.63 -45.46 0.08
C GLU A 56 -9.94 -45.18 -1.27
N ILE A 57 -9.01 -46.05 -1.67
CA ILE A 57 -8.39 -46.08 -3.01
C ILE A 57 -8.87 -47.34 -3.71
N GLU A 58 -9.48 -47.20 -4.89
CA GLU A 58 -10.04 -48.35 -5.61
C GLU A 58 -8.99 -49.13 -6.42
N GLN A 59 -7.99 -48.48 -7.05
CA GLN A 59 -6.86 -49.12 -7.79
C GLN A 59 -5.65 -48.18 -7.93
N ILE A 60 -4.42 -48.69 -7.85
CA ILE A 60 -3.18 -47.98 -8.24
C ILE A 60 -2.78 -48.48 -9.64
N SER A 61 -3.38 -47.87 -10.69
CA SER A 61 -3.01 -48.13 -12.10
C SER A 61 -1.48 -48.05 -12.29
N PRO A 62 -0.84 -48.84 -13.19
CA PRO A 62 0.55 -49.22 -13.02
C PRO A 62 1.51 -48.10 -13.41
N VAL A 63 1.79 -47.22 -12.46
CA VAL A 63 2.70 -46.08 -12.61
C VAL A 63 4.16 -46.49 -12.36
N ASP A 64 5.06 -45.82 -13.08
CA ASP A 64 6.50 -46.08 -13.01
C ASP A 64 7.08 -45.70 -11.64
N ASN A 65 6.61 -44.59 -11.06
CA ASN A 65 7.09 -44.06 -9.79
C ASN A 65 5.94 -43.84 -8.81
N VAL A 66 6.13 -44.25 -7.55
CA VAL A 66 5.26 -43.86 -6.43
C VAL A 66 6.09 -43.09 -5.42
N VAL A 67 5.62 -41.90 -5.07
CA VAL A 67 6.10 -41.13 -3.93
C VAL A 67 5.14 -41.39 -2.77
N THR A 68 5.64 -41.83 -1.64
CA THR A 68 4.83 -42.14 -0.47
C THR A 68 5.26 -41.35 0.75
N TYR A 69 4.29 -40.98 1.59
CA TYR A 69 4.47 -40.10 2.73
C TYR A 69 3.48 -40.47 3.83
N SER A 70 3.82 -40.21 5.09
CA SER A 70 2.87 -40.33 6.19
C SER A 70 2.08 -39.03 6.40
N ARG A 71 0.95 -39.06 7.11
CA ARG A 71 0.18 -37.82 7.41
C ARG A 71 1.01 -36.71 8.07
N LYS A 72 2.01 -37.03 8.89
CA LYS A 72 2.90 -36.03 9.51
C LYS A 72 3.91 -35.43 8.52
N ASP A 73 4.15 -36.09 7.38
CA ASP A 73 5.07 -35.67 6.34
C ASP A 73 4.35 -34.95 5.17
N ILE A 74 3.08 -34.57 5.35
CA ILE A 74 2.32 -33.78 4.36
C ILE A 74 3.04 -32.51 3.90
N PRO A 75 3.64 -31.68 4.79
CA PRO A 75 4.44 -30.53 4.37
C PRO A 75 5.52 -30.89 3.34
N LEU A 76 6.23 -31.98 3.60
CA LEU A 76 7.29 -32.49 2.73
C LEU A 76 6.73 -33.04 1.41
N ALA A 77 5.55 -33.68 1.44
CA ALA A 77 4.85 -34.16 0.26
C ALA A 77 4.38 -33.00 -0.64
N LEU A 78 3.81 -31.94 -0.05
CA LEU A 78 3.43 -30.74 -0.78
C LEU A 78 4.66 -30.10 -1.43
N PHE A 79 5.75 -29.93 -0.68
CA PHE A 79 7.03 -29.42 -1.21
C PHE A 79 7.56 -30.26 -2.39
N ALA A 80 7.50 -31.58 -2.29
CA ALA A 80 7.96 -32.50 -3.32
C ALA A 80 7.07 -32.45 -4.59
N MET A 81 5.75 -32.30 -4.44
CA MET A 81 4.77 -32.37 -5.53
C MET A 81 5.19 -31.61 -6.80
N PRO A 82 5.51 -30.30 -6.78
CA PRO A 82 5.89 -29.57 -8.00
C PRO A 82 7.18 -30.05 -8.66
N LEU A 83 8.03 -30.80 -7.96
CA LEU A 83 9.31 -31.32 -8.45
C LEU A 83 9.19 -32.73 -9.05
N PHE A 84 8.16 -33.48 -8.65
CA PHE A 84 7.91 -34.85 -9.10
C PHE A 84 6.73 -34.99 -10.06
N MET A 85 5.93 -33.94 -10.28
CA MET A 85 4.84 -33.95 -11.26
C MET A 85 5.38 -34.01 -12.71
N ASP A 86 5.72 -35.22 -13.17
CA ASP A 86 6.26 -35.54 -14.51
C ASP A 86 5.34 -36.44 -15.35
N GLY A 87 4.13 -36.69 -14.86
CA GLY A 87 3.14 -37.57 -15.51
C GLY A 87 3.36 -39.07 -15.27
N LYS A 88 4.46 -39.46 -14.62
CA LYS A 88 4.81 -40.87 -14.33
C LYS A 88 4.86 -41.18 -12.84
N THR A 89 4.60 -40.17 -12.02
CA THR A 89 4.80 -40.20 -10.58
C THR A 89 3.51 -39.89 -9.84
N VAL A 90 3.07 -40.80 -8.98
CA VAL A 90 1.88 -40.65 -8.15
C VAL A 90 2.27 -40.49 -6.70
N PHE A 91 1.56 -39.61 -5.99
CA PHE A 91 1.76 -39.39 -4.55
C PHE A 91 0.71 -40.17 -3.75
N ILE A 92 1.16 -41.02 -2.82
CA ILE A 92 0.30 -41.93 -2.07
C ILE A 92 0.59 -41.91 -0.56
N GLU A 93 -0.42 -41.68 0.27
CA GLU A 93 -0.28 -41.74 1.72
C GLU A 93 0.03 -43.18 2.13
N LYS A 94 1.02 -43.34 3.01
CA LYS A 94 1.63 -44.62 3.35
C LYS A 94 0.61 -45.68 3.80
N THR A 95 -0.29 -45.35 4.72
CA THR A 95 -1.26 -46.34 5.22
C THR A 95 -2.21 -46.82 4.12
N LYS A 96 -2.45 -45.99 3.10
CA LYS A 96 -3.24 -46.36 1.94
C LYS A 96 -2.47 -47.23 0.95
N LEU A 97 -1.18 -46.95 0.74
CA LEU A 97 -0.30 -47.81 -0.04
C LEU A 97 -0.22 -49.22 0.57
N GLU A 98 -0.02 -49.29 1.88
CA GLU A 98 0.04 -50.54 2.65
C GLU A 98 -1.30 -51.32 2.61
N LYS A 99 -2.43 -50.62 2.61
CA LYS A 99 -3.77 -51.23 2.45
C LYS A 99 -4.05 -51.73 1.03
N ALA A 100 -3.60 -51.00 0.01
CA ALA A 100 -3.84 -51.36 -1.38
C ALA A 100 -3.03 -52.59 -1.80
N GLY A 101 -1.83 -52.80 -1.23
CA GLY A 101 -0.96 -53.93 -1.55
C GLY A 101 -0.38 -53.90 -2.97
N GLU A 102 -0.58 -52.81 -3.71
CA GLU A 102 -0.07 -52.59 -5.07
C GLU A 102 1.13 -51.63 -5.04
N PHE A 103 2.24 -52.02 -5.67
CA PHE A 103 3.51 -51.28 -5.67
C PHE A 103 3.89 -50.78 -7.08
N PRO A 104 4.72 -49.71 -7.20
CA PRO A 104 5.13 -49.15 -8.49
C PRO A 104 5.93 -50.12 -9.34
N ARG A 105 5.99 -49.87 -10.65
CA ARG A 105 6.79 -50.68 -11.59
C ARG A 105 8.31 -50.49 -11.45
N LYS A 106 8.78 -49.32 -11.04
CA LYS A 106 10.23 -49.00 -11.03
C LYS A 106 10.71 -48.42 -9.71
N ASN A 107 10.18 -47.27 -9.29
CA ASN A 107 10.75 -46.50 -8.20
C ASN A 107 9.73 -46.26 -7.08
N LEU A 108 10.15 -46.50 -5.84
CA LEU A 108 9.44 -46.11 -4.64
C LEU A 108 10.25 -45.04 -3.91
N ILE A 109 9.69 -43.85 -3.78
CA ILE A 109 10.31 -42.71 -3.10
C ILE A 109 9.57 -42.49 -1.79
N ILE A 110 10.23 -42.72 -0.66
CA ILE A 110 9.68 -42.49 0.67
C ILE A 110 10.08 -41.10 1.13
N LEU A 111 9.08 -40.27 1.44
CA LEU A 111 9.25 -38.97 2.06
C LEU A 111 9.14 -39.08 3.58
N GLY A 112 10.08 -38.46 4.27
CA GLY A 112 10.09 -38.40 5.73
C GLY A 112 10.82 -39.58 6.37
N THR A 113 10.45 -39.88 7.62
CA THR A 113 11.23 -40.78 8.49
C THR A 113 10.63 -42.17 8.67
N GLU A 114 9.39 -42.39 8.23
CA GLU A 114 8.71 -43.66 8.42
C GLU A 114 9.08 -44.68 7.34
N GLU A 115 9.34 -45.92 7.76
CA GLU A 115 9.65 -47.02 6.85
C GLU A 115 8.38 -47.77 6.43
N ILE A 116 8.43 -48.41 5.26
CA ILE A 116 7.40 -49.34 4.77
C ILE A 116 7.85 -50.76 5.11
N SER A 117 6.92 -51.58 5.61
CA SER A 117 7.21 -52.88 6.21
C SER A 117 7.71 -53.94 5.22
N GLU A 118 7.27 -53.90 3.96
CA GLU A 118 7.70 -54.85 2.91
C GLU A 118 7.80 -54.14 1.56
N ILE A 119 8.91 -54.36 0.83
CA ILE A 119 9.13 -53.81 -0.51
C ILE A 119 9.39 -54.99 -1.47
N PRO A 120 8.60 -55.15 -2.55
CA PRO A 120 8.82 -56.20 -3.53
C PRO A 120 10.20 -56.15 -4.21
N ASP A 121 10.73 -57.32 -4.55
CA ASP A 121 11.99 -57.44 -5.31
C ASP A 121 11.89 -56.72 -6.68
N GLY A 122 12.93 -55.97 -7.04
CA GLY A 122 13.05 -55.26 -8.33
C GLY A 122 12.64 -53.78 -8.30
N ILE A 123 12.17 -53.25 -7.17
CA ILE A 123 11.86 -51.82 -6.99
C ILE A 123 13.06 -51.07 -6.43
N THR A 124 13.42 -49.94 -7.07
CA THR A 124 14.47 -49.06 -6.53
C THR A 124 13.89 -48.13 -5.48
N LEU A 125 14.48 -48.15 -4.28
CA LEU A 125 14.04 -47.35 -3.15
C LEU A 125 14.87 -46.07 -2.99
N TYR A 126 14.20 -44.94 -2.85
CA TYR A 126 14.80 -43.67 -2.45
C TYR A 126 14.17 -43.17 -1.16
N LYS A 127 14.98 -42.72 -0.20
CA LYS A 127 14.51 -42.13 1.06
C LYS A 127 14.93 -40.66 1.10
N LEU A 128 13.96 -39.75 1.05
CA LEU A 128 14.17 -38.31 1.06
C LEU A 128 13.55 -37.74 2.34
N LYS A 129 14.37 -37.39 3.32
CA LYS A 129 13.90 -37.04 4.67
C LYS A 129 13.65 -35.55 4.83
N THR A 130 14.27 -34.73 3.99
CA THR A 130 14.27 -33.26 4.09
C THR A 130 14.02 -32.61 2.73
N GLU A 131 13.66 -31.33 2.73
CA GLU A 131 13.58 -30.52 1.51
C GLU A 131 14.91 -30.50 0.75
N GLU A 132 16.04 -30.46 1.47
CA GLU A 132 17.37 -30.47 0.89
C GLU A 132 17.67 -31.79 0.15
N ASP A 133 17.23 -32.93 0.70
CA ASP A 133 17.36 -34.24 0.04
C ASP A 133 16.59 -34.27 -1.29
N ILE A 134 15.38 -33.70 -1.30
CA ILE A 134 14.54 -33.61 -2.50
C ILE A 134 15.20 -32.72 -3.57
N LEU A 135 15.70 -31.55 -3.18
CA LEU A 135 16.36 -30.63 -4.11
C LEU A 135 17.62 -31.25 -4.72
N LYS A 136 18.43 -31.95 -3.90
CA LYS A 136 19.59 -32.71 -4.38
C LYS A 136 19.17 -33.82 -5.33
N PHE A 137 18.13 -34.58 -5.00
CA PHE A 137 17.62 -35.68 -5.82
C PHE A 137 17.13 -35.20 -7.20
N LYS A 138 16.56 -34.00 -7.28
CA LYS A 138 16.01 -33.44 -8.51
C LYS A 138 16.97 -32.60 -9.34
N GLU A 139 18.18 -32.35 -8.84
CA GLU A 139 19.19 -31.51 -9.50
C GLU A 139 18.67 -30.12 -9.92
N LYS A 140 17.60 -29.63 -9.28
CA LYS A 140 16.95 -28.36 -9.61
C LYS A 140 17.31 -27.31 -8.56
N ALA A 141 18.13 -26.34 -8.96
CA ALA A 141 18.68 -25.35 -8.04
C ALA A 141 18.04 -23.94 -8.16
N VAL A 142 17.26 -23.68 -9.20
CA VAL A 142 16.73 -22.33 -9.49
C VAL A 142 15.24 -22.36 -9.75
N PHE A 143 14.51 -21.43 -9.12
CA PHE A 143 13.06 -21.29 -9.20
C PHE A 143 12.72 -19.83 -9.48
N SER A 144 11.84 -19.58 -10.44
CA SER A 144 11.36 -18.22 -10.76
C SER A 144 10.18 -17.80 -9.87
N THR A 145 9.43 -18.77 -9.33
CA THR A 145 8.22 -18.52 -8.54
C THR A 145 8.32 -19.18 -7.16
N LEU A 146 8.01 -18.43 -6.12
CA LEU A 146 7.82 -18.92 -4.76
C LEU A 146 6.32 -18.93 -4.45
N VAL A 147 5.78 -20.10 -4.07
CA VAL A 147 4.41 -20.23 -3.58
C VAL A 147 4.45 -20.43 -2.07
N ILE A 148 3.76 -19.56 -1.33
CA ILE A 148 3.69 -19.63 0.13
C ILE A 148 2.34 -20.26 0.49
N ILE A 149 2.36 -21.33 1.28
CA ILE A 149 1.16 -22.05 1.73
C ILE A 149 1.21 -22.28 3.24
N ASN A 150 0.10 -22.74 3.81
CA ASN A 150 0.07 -23.26 5.18
C ASN A 150 -0.77 -24.53 5.23
N SER A 151 -0.11 -25.68 5.20
CA SER A 151 -0.73 -27.00 5.14
C SER A 151 -1.64 -27.34 6.33
N THR A 152 -1.63 -26.53 7.41
CA THR A 152 -2.60 -26.70 8.51
C THR A 152 -4.04 -26.40 8.09
N ASP A 153 -4.26 -25.74 6.95
CA ASP A 153 -5.58 -25.51 6.37
C ASP A 153 -6.28 -26.81 5.92
N LEU A 154 -5.53 -27.90 5.69
CA LEU A 154 -6.10 -29.21 5.29
C LEU A 154 -7.04 -29.80 6.33
N PHE A 155 -6.86 -29.43 7.61
CA PHE A 155 -7.59 -29.99 8.74
C PHE A 155 -8.31 -28.91 9.56
N SER A 156 -8.34 -27.66 9.08
CA SER A 156 -8.92 -26.54 9.81
C SER A 156 -10.44 -26.55 9.77
N LYS A 157 -11.06 -26.13 10.87
CA LYS A 157 -12.48 -25.79 10.90
C LYS A 157 -12.68 -24.39 10.35
N VAL A 158 -13.79 -24.20 9.64
CA VAL A 158 -14.20 -22.89 9.12
C VAL A 158 -14.75 -22.03 10.26
N THR A 159 -14.40 -20.74 10.24
CA THR A 159 -14.98 -19.69 11.11
C THR A 159 -15.79 -18.72 10.26
N ASP A 160 -16.67 -17.92 10.88
CA ASP A 160 -17.49 -16.93 10.15
C ASP A 160 -16.80 -15.56 10.00
N MET A 161 -15.64 -15.39 10.64
CA MET A 161 -14.91 -14.12 10.73
C MET A 161 -13.63 -14.16 9.90
N ILE A 162 -13.40 -13.11 9.12
CA ILE A 162 -12.37 -13.11 8.07
C ILE A 162 -10.93 -13.25 8.59
N THR A 163 -10.64 -12.72 9.79
CA THR A 163 -9.27 -12.71 10.33
C THR A 163 -8.79 -14.12 10.69
N ASP A 164 -9.68 -14.94 11.24
CA ASP A 164 -9.38 -16.33 11.63
C ASP A 164 -9.78 -17.35 10.55
N TYR A 165 -10.39 -16.89 9.46
CA TYR A 165 -10.90 -17.76 8.41
C TYR A 165 -9.74 -18.51 7.74
N LYS A 166 -9.80 -19.85 7.79
CA LYS A 166 -8.92 -20.76 7.04
C LYS A 166 -9.75 -21.47 5.98
N CYS A 167 -9.46 -21.21 4.71
CA CYS A 167 -10.08 -21.93 3.59
C CYS A 167 -9.54 -23.37 3.55
N PRO A 168 -10.36 -24.42 3.78
CA PRO A 168 -9.86 -25.78 3.77
C PRO A 168 -9.30 -26.16 2.40
N PHE A 169 -8.21 -26.93 2.42
CA PHE A 169 -7.54 -27.52 1.25
C PHE A 169 -6.86 -26.55 0.27
N LEU A 170 -6.84 -25.25 0.54
CA LEU A 170 -6.29 -24.25 -0.36
C LEU A 170 -4.78 -24.46 -0.63
N SER A 171 -4.04 -25.02 0.33
CA SER A 171 -2.63 -25.42 0.18
C SER A 171 -2.40 -26.44 -0.95
N ILE A 172 -3.36 -27.33 -1.23
CA ILE A 172 -3.26 -28.29 -2.36
C ILE A 172 -3.27 -27.54 -3.70
N LEU A 173 -4.10 -26.50 -3.82
CA LEU A 173 -4.09 -25.63 -4.99
C LEU A 173 -2.74 -24.91 -5.12
N GLY A 174 -2.12 -24.50 -4.01
CA GLY A 174 -0.79 -23.89 -4.02
C GLY A 174 0.28 -24.81 -4.62
N ALA A 175 0.28 -26.10 -4.25
CA ALA A 175 1.20 -27.07 -4.85
C ALA A 175 0.99 -27.24 -6.37
N TYR A 176 -0.26 -27.22 -6.82
CA TYR A 176 -0.58 -27.24 -8.24
C TYR A 176 -0.13 -25.97 -8.99
N ILE A 177 -0.32 -24.79 -8.38
CA ILE A 177 0.16 -23.51 -8.92
C ILE A 177 1.68 -23.54 -9.07
N ALA A 178 2.39 -24.03 -8.04
CA ALA A 178 3.84 -24.16 -8.07
C ALA A 178 4.29 -25.08 -9.22
N ALA A 179 3.61 -26.22 -9.42
CA ALA A 179 3.92 -27.14 -10.51
C ALA A 179 3.74 -26.48 -11.88
N ILE A 180 2.63 -25.79 -12.12
CA ILE A 180 2.36 -25.11 -13.40
C ILE A 180 3.36 -23.99 -13.68
N LYS A 181 3.71 -23.20 -12.67
CA LYS A 181 4.64 -22.07 -12.82
C LYS A 181 6.11 -22.48 -12.75
N GLY A 182 6.38 -23.78 -12.55
CA GLY A 182 7.74 -24.30 -12.36
C GLY A 182 8.43 -23.77 -11.09
N GLY A 183 7.64 -23.37 -10.09
CA GLY A 183 8.06 -22.78 -8.83
C GLY A 183 8.43 -23.78 -7.73
N ILE A 184 8.65 -23.25 -6.54
CA ILE A 184 8.91 -23.96 -5.29
C ILE A 184 7.90 -23.56 -4.22
N ILE A 185 7.66 -24.43 -3.25
CA ILE A 185 6.78 -24.18 -2.12
C ILE A 185 7.59 -23.76 -0.89
N HIS A 186 7.06 -22.80 -0.15
CA HIS A 186 7.40 -22.57 1.26
C HIS A 186 6.14 -22.85 2.09
N ASP A 187 6.15 -23.95 2.84
CA ASP A 187 5.06 -24.29 3.75
C ASP A 187 5.35 -23.76 5.15
N VAL A 188 4.44 -22.94 5.67
CA VAL A 188 4.53 -22.39 7.02
C VAL A 188 4.26 -23.46 8.09
N ALA A 189 3.39 -24.44 7.78
CA ALA A 189 3.04 -25.56 8.65
C ALA A 189 2.76 -25.18 10.14
N SER A 190 2.06 -24.06 10.37
CA SER A 190 1.78 -23.53 11.72
C SER A 190 0.30 -23.30 11.97
N LEU A 191 -0.18 -23.69 13.15
CA LEU A 191 -1.55 -23.42 13.60
C LEU A 191 -1.79 -21.94 13.92
N SER A 192 -0.73 -21.24 14.33
CA SER A 192 -0.72 -19.82 14.70
C SER A 192 0.41 -19.10 13.94
N PRO A 193 0.27 -18.96 12.61
CA PRO A 193 1.29 -18.33 11.78
C PRO A 193 1.46 -16.84 12.14
N ALA A 194 2.70 -16.34 12.07
CA ALA A 194 2.99 -14.92 12.26
C ALA A 194 3.59 -14.32 10.96
N GLY A 195 2.89 -13.35 10.36
CA GLY A 195 3.26 -12.80 9.05
C GLY A 195 4.69 -12.27 8.99
N LEU A 196 5.13 -11.56 10.03
CA LEU A 196 6.50 -11.01 10.11
C LEU A 196 7.59 -12.10 10.17
N GLU A 197 7.33 -13.22 10.83
CA GLU A 197 8.30 -14.32 10.92
C GLU A 197 8.47 -15.02 9.58
N ILE A 198 7.35 -15.26 8.87
CA ILE A 198 7.33 -15.84 7.53
C ILE A 198 8.06 -14.91 6.54
N ASP A 199 7.77 -13.60 6.57
CA ASP A 199 8.40 -12.62 5.68
C ASP A 199 9.93 -12.52 5.93
N LYS A 200 10.37 -12.59 7.19
CA LYS A 200 11.80 -12.68 7.54
C LYS A 200 12.44 -13.99 7.04
N ALA A 201 11.75 -15.12 7.17
CA ALA A 201 12.25 -16.41 6.72
C ALA A 201 12.47 -16.42 5.19
N ILE A 202 11.52 -15.91 4.40
CA ILE A 202 11.66 -15.90 2.93
C ILE A 202 12.73 -14.90 2.45
N ASN A 203 12.88 -13.74 3.11
CA ASN A 203 13.87 -12.73 2.71
C ASN A 203 15.31 -13.12 3.11
N SER A 204 15.48 -13.91 4.18
CA SER A 204 16.80 -14.39 4.63
C SER A 204 17.25 -15.67 3.92
N SER A 205 16.33 -16.39 3.27
CA SER A 205 16.61 -17.66 2.61
C SER A 205 17.49 -17.49 1.36
N PRO A 206 18.64 -18.19 1.27
CA PRO A 206 19.46 -18.18 0.06
C PRO A 206 18.77 -18.88 -1.12
N TYR A 207 17.81 -19.77 -0.88
CA TYR A 207 17.08 -20.51 -1.92
C TYR A 207 16.19 -19.60 -2.79
N TYR A 208 15.79 -18.44 -2.26
CA TYR A 208 14.83 -17.55 -2.92
C TYR A 208 15.47 -16.29 -3.54
N LYS A 209 16.81 -16.26 -3.64
CA LYS A 209 17.55 -15.12 -4.22
C LYS A 209 17.23 -14.85 -5.69
N GLU A 210 16.95 -15.90 -6.46
CA GLU A 210 16.62 -15.81 -7.90
C GLU A 210 15.10 -15.76 -8.17
N VAL A 211 14.27 -15.82 -7.12
CA VAL A 211 12.81 -15.77 -7.27
C VAL A 211 12.39 -14.40 -7.78
N THR A 212 11.57 -14.37 -8.83
CA THR A 212 11.03 -13.15 -9.46
C THR A 212 9.55 -12.93 -9.18
N THR A 213 8.85 -13.94 -8.65
CA THR A 213 7.40 -13.92 -8.39
C THR A 213 7.08 -14.62 -7.06
N VAL A 214 6.24 -14.00 -6.22
CA VAL A 214 5.74 -14.56 -4.96
C VAL A 214 4.23 -14.70 -5.05
N ILE A 215 3.69 -15.87 -4.72
CA ILE A 215 2.25 -16.14 -4.73
C ILE A 215 1.86 -16.74 -3.38
N PRO A 216 1.36 -15.94 -2.45
CA PRO A 216 0.71 -16.45 -1.25
C PRO A 216 -0.62 -17.11 -1.64
N VAL A 217 -0.83 -18.35 -1.20
CA VAL A 217 -2.05 -19.13 -1.45
C VAL A 217 -2.68 -19.46 -0.10
N GLY A 218 -3.54 -18.56 0.38
CA GLY A 218 -4.06 -18.60 1.74
C GLY A 218 -4.89 -17.38 2.09
N THR A 219 -5.85 -17.58 2.98
CA THR A 219 -6.67 -16.53 3.59
C THR A 219 -5.92 -15.93 4.79
N PRO A 220 -6.34 -14.78 5.34
CA PRO A 220 -5.64 -14.15 6.47
C PRO A 220 -5.47 -15.07 7.70
N GLY A 221 -6.42 -15.97 7.95
CA GLY A 221 -6.31 -16.94 9.05
C GLY A 221 -5.25 -18.02 8.85
N SER A 222 -4.93 -18.39 7.60
CA SER A 222 -3.86 -19.37 7.31
C SER A 222 -2.53 -18.72 6.96
N LEU A 223 -2.57 -17.55 6.34
CA LEU A 223 -1.42 -16.74 5.94
C LEU A 223 -1.71 -15.27 6.26
N PRO A 224 -1.46 -14.81 7.51
CA PRO A 224 -1.76 -13.44 7.91
C PRO A 224 -0.88 -12.45 7.17
N PHE A 225 -1.37 -11.22 7.03
CA PHE A 225 -0.56 -10.13 6.50
C PHE A 225 0.61 -9.80 7.43
N VAL A 226 1.63 -9.17 6.86
CA VAL A 226 2.78 -8.67 7.61
C VAL A 226 2.37 -7.34 8.24
N GLN A 227 2.28 -7.30 9.57
CA GLN A 227 2.19 -6.04 10.29
C GLN A 227 3.50 -5.28 10.11
N THR A 228 3.39 -4.08 9.56
CA THR A 228 4.54 -3.22 9.28
C THR A 228 4.93 -2.44 10.52
N GLU A 229 6.11 -1.84 10.50
CA GLU A 229 6.59 -0.98 11.59
C GLU A 229 6.03 0.46 11.50
N ILE A 230 5.16 0.70 10.53
CA ILE A 230 4.52 1.99 10.31
C ILE A 230 3.43 2.20 11.39
N PRO A 231 3.37 3.38 12.04
CA PRO A 231 2.31 3.74 12.98
C PRO A 231 0.91 3.51 12.43
N ASP A 232 0.01 3.01 13.28
CA ASP A 232 -1.41 2.84 12.96
C ASP A 232 -2.02 4.16 12.45
N PHE A 233 -2.89 4.05 11.44
CA PHE A 233 -3.59 5.20 10.88
C PHE A 233 -4.90 5.44 11.63
N ILE A 234 -5.08 6.62 12.21
CA ILE A 234 -6.31 7.01 12.92
C ILE A 234 -7.26 7.72 11.95
N VAL A 235 -8.49 7.21 11.83
CA VAL A 235 -9.58 7.77 11.03
C VAL A 235 -10.57 8.45 11.98
N GLY A 236 -10.80 9.75 11.83
CA GLY A 236 -11.69 10.49 12.74
C GLY A 236 -11.18 10.47 14.20
N ASN A 237 -12.09 10.39 15.17
CA ASN A 237 -11.75 10.41 16.60
C ASN A 237 -11.69 9.03 17.27
N ASN A 238 -12.39 8.02 16.75
CA ASN A 238 -12.59 6.75 17.45
C ASN A 238 -12.21 5.50 16.65
N TRP A 239 -11.62 5.65 15.46
CA TRP A 239 -11.28 4.55 14.57
C TRP A 239 -9.79 4.55 14.23
N LYS A 240 -9.18 3.37 14.14
CA LYS A 240 -7.83 3.23 13.56
C LYS A 240 -7.65 1.91 12.84
N THR A 241 -6.60 1.83 12.03
CA THR A 241 -6.27 0.66 11.24
C THR A 241 -4.77 0.33 11.35
N ASP A 242 -4.45 -0.95 11.44
CA ASP A 242 -3.04 -1.40 11.40
C ASP A 242 -2.49 -1.26 10.00
N SER A 243 -1.25 -0.77 9.88
CA SER A 243 -0.51 -0.77 8.62
C SER A 243 0.04 -2.16 8.32
N ILE A 244 -0.53 -2.80 7.29
CA ILE A 244 -0.27 -4.18 6.90
C ILE A 244 0.06 -4.27 5.40
N ARG A 245 0.84 -5.29 5.03
CA ARG A 245 1.15 -5.63 3.62
C ARG A 245 1.21 -7.13 3.41
N ASP A 246 1.24 -7.57 2.15
CA ASP A 246 1.51 -8.96 1.84
C ASP A 246 3.01 -9.31 1.83
N TYR A 247 3.32 -10.61 1.72
CA TYR A 247 4.69 -11.13 1.68
C TYR A 247 5.44 -10.59 0.46
N THR A 248 6.55 -9.91 0.72
CA THR A 248 7.29 -9.19 -0.31
C THR A 248 8.78 -9.54 -0.21
N LEU A 249 9.39 -9.85 -1.35
CA LEU A 249 10.84 -10.00 -1.43
C LEU A 249 11.45 -8.62 -1.74
N TRP A 250 12.32 -8.18 -0.84
CA TRP A 250 12.93 -6.85 -0.88
C TRP A 250 14.32 -6.88 -1.48
N ARG A 251 14.76 -5.69 -1.90
CA ARG A 251 16.10 -5.33 -2.32
C ARG A 251 16.34 -3.91 -1.83
N ASP A 252 16.92 -3.79 -0.65
CA ASP A 252 16.89 -2.56 0.15
C ASP A 252 15.43 -2.10 0.35
N ASP A 253 15.09 -0.86 -0.01
CA ASP A 253 13.70 -0.35 0.02
C ASP A 253 12.87 -0.70 -1.23
N TYR A 254 13.48 -1.33 -2.25
CA TYR A 254 12.82 -1.64 -3.52
C TYR A 254 12.23 -3.04 -3.51
N ILE A 255 11.13 -3.22 -4.25
CA ILE A 255 10.49 -4.51 -4.43
C ILE A 255 11.23 -5.30 -5.51
N ARG A 256 11.71 -6.49 -5.17
CA ARG A 256 12.48 -7.38 -6.05
C ARG A 256 11.58 -8.25 -6.91
N ALA A 257 10.61 -8.91 -6.28
CA ALA A 257 9.72 -9.88 -6.91
C ALA A 257 8.30 -9.32 -7.09
N THR A 258 7.61 -9.74 -8.14
CA THR A 258 6.17 -9.47 -8.30
C THR A 258 5.38 -10.26 -7.27
N HIS A 259 4.21 -9.76 -6.85
CA HIS A 259 3.35 -10.46 -5.90
C HIS A 259 1.88 -10.38 -6.28
N GLY A 260 1.13 -11.41 -5.90
CA GLY A 260 -0.33 -11.46 -5.93
C GLY A 260 -0.83 -12.66 -5.15
N ARG A 261 -1.89 -12.47 -4.35
CA ARG A 261 -2.44 -13.49 -3.45
C ARG A 261 -3.59 -14.24 -4.11
N ILE A 262 -3.58 -15.56 -3.97
CA ILE A 262 -4.72 -16.42 -4.31
C ILE A 262 -5.44 -16.79 -3.02
N GLN A 263 -6.70 -16.39 -2.93
CA GLN A 263 -7.58 -16.66 -1.80
C GLN A 263 -9.04 -16.74 -2.26
N GLY A 264 -9.91 -17.21 -1.36
CA GLY A 264 -11.34 -17.35 -1.63
C GLY A 264 -12.11 -17.83 -0.41
N LEU A 265 -13.44 -17.86 -0.51
CA LEU A 265 -14.33 -18.35 0.56
C LEU A 265 -14.45 -19.87 0.58
N ASN A 266 -13.79 -20.53 -0.36
CA ASN A 266 -13.64 -21.96 -0.51
C ASN A 266 -12.55 -22.21 -1.59
N ILE A 267 -12.15 -23.47 -1.74
CA ILE A 267 -11.11 -23.85 -2.71
C ILE A 267 -11.50 -23.57 -4.17
N LEU A 268 -12.80 -23.53 -4.47
CA LEU A 268 -13.32 -23.30 -5.81
C LEU A 268 -13.10 -21.84 -6.23
N ASP A 269 -13.38 -20.89 -5.34
CA ASP A 269 -13.12 -19.45 -5.55
C ASP A 269 -11.64 -19.21 -5.88
N GLY A 270 -10.73 -19.79 -5.09
CA GLY A 270 -9.28 -19.69 -5.34
C GLY A 270 -8.85 -20.34 -6.65
N SER A 271 -9.42 -21.50 -6.98
CA SER A 271 -9.13 -22.23 -8.21
C SER A 271 -9.54 -21.43 -9.46
N LEU A 272 -10.71 -20.78 -9.41
CA LEU A 272 -11.18 -19.89 -10.47
C LEU A 272 -10.32 -18.65 -10.62
N LEU A 273 -10.01 -17.99 -9.50
CA LEU A 273 -9.20 -16.79 -9.50
C LEU A 273 -7.89 -17.05 -10.25
N PHE A 274 -7.26 -18.17 -9.96
CA PHE A 274 -6.08 -18.62 -10.68
C PHE A 274 -6.37 -18.96 -12.15
N GLN A 275 -7.44 -19.70 -12.45
CA GLN A 275 -7.72 -20.18 -13.81
C GLN A 275 -8.12 -19.10 -14.81
N ARG A 276 -8.82 -18.07 -14.34
CA ARG A 276 -9.23 -16.92 -15.15
C ARG A 276 -8.01 -16.23 -15.76
N SER A 277 -6.84 -16.27 -15.11
CA SER A 277 -5.58 -15.76 -15.66
C SER A 277 -5.15 -16.44 -16.97
N PHE A 278 -5.39 -17.75 -17.13
CA PHE A 278 -5.06 -18.50 -18.35
C PHE A 278 -6.08 -18.27 -19.45
N LEU A 279 -7.36 -18.23 -19.08
CA LEU A 279 -8.46 -17.94 -20.00
C LEU A 279 -8.28 -16.55 -20.61
N TRP A 280 -7.89 -15.58 -19.79
CA TRP A 280 -7.60 -14.21 -20.21
C TRP A 280 -6.56 -14.11 -21.34
N ARG A 281 -5.59 -15.04 -21.41
CA ARG A 281 -4.60 -15.10 -22.51
C ARG A 281 -5.22 -15.58 -23.84
N LYS A 282 -6.24 -16.43 -23.79
CA LYS A 282 -6.93 -16.98 -24.98
C LYS A 282 -8.03 -16.05 -25.51
N LEU A 283 -8.65 -15.25 -24.64
CA LEU A 283 -9.72 -14.30 -24.96
C LEU A 283 -9.25 -13.05 -25.75
N ARG A 284 -7.94 -12.87 -25.94
CA ARG A 284 -7.32 -11.67 -26.53
C ARG A 284 -7.73 -11.35 -27.98
N SER A 285 -8.17 -12.34 -28.74
CA SER A 285 -8.42 -12.19 -30.18
C SER A 285 -9.89 -12.13 -30.59
N SER A 286 -10.83 -12.40 -29.67
CA SER A 286 -12.24 -12.63 -30.00
C SER A 286 -13.24 -11.78 -29.20
N LEU A 287 -12.81 -11.04 -28.18
CA LEU A 287 -13.71 -10.23 -27.35
C LEU A 287 -13.72 -8.75 -27.73
N ASN A 288 -14.91 -8.14 -27.64
CA ASN A 288 -15.06 -6.69 -27.59
C ASN A 288 -14.45 -6.18 -26.27
N LEU A 289 -13.36 -5.44 -26.36
CA LEU A 289 -12.63 -4.91 -25.22
C LEU A 289 -13.40 -3.73 -24.60
N LYS A 290 -14.36 -4.04 -23.73
CA LYS A 290 -15.15 -3.04 -23.01
C LYS A 290 -14.61 -2.84 -21.61
N GLY A 291 -14.57 -1.59 -21.17
CA GLY A 291 -14.26 -1.23 -19.79
C GLY A 291 -14.96 0.04 -19.36
N PHE A 292 -14.84 0.37 -18.08
CA PHE A 292 -15.27 1.68 -17.60
C PHE A 292 -14.28 2.28 -16.59
N SER A 293 -14.31 3.60 -16.49
CA SER A 293 -13.56 4.38 -15.53
C SER A 293 -14.54 5.25 -14.76
N SER A 294 -14.49 5.15 -13.44
CA SER A 294 -15.36 5.87 -12.51
C SER A 294 -14.51 6.70 -11.55
N SER A 295 -14.97 7.92 -11.28
CA SER A 295 -14.41 8.79 -10.24
C SER A 295 -15.52 9.68 -9.70
N ASP A 296 -15.61 9.75 -8.38
CA ASP A 296 -16.49 10.69 -7.72
C ASP A 296 -15.98 12.13 -7.92
N SER A 297 -16.92 13.06 -7.97
CA SER A 297 -16.65 14.48 -7.78
C SER A 297 -17.73 15.01 -6.84
N VAL A 298 -17.39 15.11 -5.55
CA VAL A 298 -18.08 15.93 -4.53
C VAL A 298 -19.60 16.05 -4.72
N THR A 299 -20.42 15.10 -4.25
CA THR A 299 -21.87 15.40 -4.10
C THR A 299 -22.43 15.21 -2.69
N THR A 300 -21.78 14.46 -1.79
CA THR A 300 -22.27 14.32 -0.41
C THR A 300 -21.42 14.99 0.68
N LEU A 301 -20.18 15.39 0.38
CA LEU A 301 -19.36 16.26 1.25
C LEU A 301 -19.80 17.75 1.23
N GLU A 302 -20.83 18.07 0.44
CA GLU A 302 -21.40 19.42 0.30
C GLU A 302 -21.94 20.03 1.62
N LYS A 303 -22.24 19.20 2.64
CA LYS A 303 -22.59 19.70 4.00
C LYS A 303 -21.45 19.61 5.02
N ILE A 304 -20.34 18.95 4.68
CA ILE A 304 -19.40 18.39 5.66
C ILE A 304 -18.08 19.18 5.75
N GLY A 305 -17.89 20.18 4.89
CA GLY A 305 -16.86 21.22 5.09
C GLY A 305 -15.40 20.75 5.01
N SER A 306 -15.12 19.55 4.49
CA SER A 306 -13.77 19.15 4.12
C SER A 306 -13.32 19.96 2.90
N ALA A 307 -12.22 20.69 3.07
CA ALA A 307 -11.53 21.41 2.01
C ALA A 307 -10.27 20.61 1.69
N ALA A 308 -10.33 19.77 0.66
CA ALA A 308 -9.18 19.30 -0.12
C ALA A 308 -9.68 18.20 -1.07
N GLU A 309 -10.28 18.57 -2.20
CA GLU A 309 -10.18 17.70 -3.38
C GLU A 309 -9.32 18.44 -4.39
N ILE A 310 -8.10 17.96 -4.55
CA ILE A 310 -7.31 18.22 -5.75
C ILE A 310 -7.97 17.39 -6.86
N PRO A 311 -8.09 17.89 -8.11
CA PRO A 311 -8.67 17.14 -9.24
C PRO A 311 -7.95 15.82 -9.63
N THR A 312 -7.09 15.24 -8.80
CA THR A 312 -6.16 14.16 -9.17
C THR A 312 -6.87 12.84 -9.47
N LEU A 313 -7.84 12.40 -8.66
CA LEU A 313 -8.58 11.14 -8.88
C LEU A 313 -9.24 11.13 -10.27
N ARG A 314 -9.86 12.26 -10.62
CA ARG A 314 -10.47 12.48 -11.93
C ARG A 314 -9.43 12.61 -13.04
N THR A 315 -8.28 13.23 -12.77
CA THR A 315 -7.15 13.31 -13.72
C THR A 315 -6.67 11.91 -14.10
N SER A 316 -6.43 11.05 -13.12
CA SER A 316 -6.00 9.66 -13.33
C SER A 316 -7.05 8.87 -14.09
N ALA A 317 -8.32 8.95 -13.68
CA ALA A 317 -9.43 8.26 -14.32
C ALA A 317 -9.54 8.58 -15.82
N ILE A 318 -9.39 9.86 -16.17
CA ILE A 318 -9.44 10.35 -17.56
C ILE A 318 -8.21 9.92 -18.35
N LEU A 319 -7.00 10.09 -17.81
CA LEU A 319 -5.75 9.69 -18.47
C LEU A 319 -5.74 8.19 -18.77
N LEU A 320 -6.16 7.41 -17.79
CA LEU A 320 -6.31 5.97 -17.88
C LEU A 320 -7.29 5.60 -18.99
N SER A 321 -8.49 6.19 -18.97
CA SER A 321 -9.51 5.97 -20.00
C SER A 321 -8.97 6.31 -21.40
N GLN A 322 -8.31 7.47 -21.56
CA GLN A 322 -7.69 7.87 -22.83
C GLN A 322 -6.65 6.87 -23.31
N ASN A 323 -5.71 6.46 -22.45
CA ASN A 323 -4.66 5.50 -22.79
C ASN A 323 -5.25 4.14 -23.20
N LEU A 324 -6.31 3.68 -22.53
CA LEU A 324 -7.00 2.44 -22.90
C LEU A 324 -7.75 2.58 -24.22
N LYS A 325 -8.42 3.72 -24.47
CA LYS A 325 -9.07 4.02 -25.77
C LYS A 325 -8.07 3.96 -26.92
N ASP A 326 -6.89 4.56 -26.77
CA ASP A 326 -5.83 4.48 -27.80
C ASP A 326 -5.27 3.06 -27.97
N ALA A 327 -5.36 2.24 -26.94
CA ALA A 327 -4.97 0.83 -26.98
C ALA A 327 -6.08 -0.07 -27.57
N GLY A 328 -7.21 0.51 -27.99
CA GLY A 328 -8.31 -0.17 -28.66
C GLY A 328 -9.45 -0.63 -27.75
N TRP A 329 -9.54 -0.10 -26.52
CA TRP A 329 -10.66 -0.37 -25.62
C TRP A 329 -11.82 0.60 -25.86
N ASP A 330 -13.03 0.07 -25.76
CA ASP A 330 -14.26 0.83 -25.63
C ASP A 330 -14.49 1.17 -24.14
N MET A 331 -14.11 2.39 -23.74
CA MET A 331 -14.15 2.83 -22.35
C MET A 331 -15.34 3.77 -22.10
N THR A 332 -16.23 3.36 -21.19
CA THR A 332 -17.27 4.22 -20.62
C THR A 332 -16.68 5.07 -19.48
N GLU A 333 -16.98 6.35 -19.47
CA GLU A 333 -16.50 7.29 -18.43
C GLU A 333 -17.68 7.70 -17.54
N LEU A 334 -17.59 7.42 -16.25
CA LEU A 334 -18.65 7.65 -15.25
C LEU A 334 -18.17 8.66 -14.21
N TYR A 335 -18.42 9.95 -14.43
CA TYR A 335 -17.96 11.03 -13.56
C TYR A 335 -19.12 11.88 -13.04
N GLY A 336 -18.98 12.42 -11.82
CA GLY A 336 -20.01 13.27 -11.22
C GLY A 336 -21.36 12.56 -11.14
N LYS A 337 -22.41 13.12 -11.74
CA LYS A 337 -23.76 12.52 -11.73
C LYS A 337 -23.84 11.16 -12.41
N ASP A 338 -22.96 10.89 -13.38
CA ASP A 338 -22.91 9.60 -14.08
C ASP A 338 -22.28 8.50 -13.22
N ASN A 339 -21.59 8.86 -12.13
CA ASN A 339 -21.04 7.96 -11.12
C ASN A 339 -22.13 7.44 -10.15
N SER A 340 -23.32 7.12 -10.67
CA SER A 340 -24.43 6.56 -9.90
C SER A 340 -24.21 5.07 -9.63
N TYR A 341 -24.78 4.58 -8.52
CA TYR A 341 -24.77 3.15 -8.19
C TYR A 341 -25.29 2.31 -9.37
N SER A 342 -26.42 2.72 -9.95
CA SER A 342 -27.09 2.03 -11.05
C SER A 342 -26.20 1.94 -12.30
N ASN A 343 -25.49 3.03 -12.64
CA ASN A 343 -24.59 3.04 -13.80
C ASN A 343 -23.35 2.18 -13.57
N ILE A 344 -22.78 2.19 -12.36
CA ILE A 344 -21.63 1.32 -12.02
C ILE A 344 -22.04 -0.15 -12.13
N ILE A 345 -23.16 -0.55 -11.53
CA ILE A 345 -23.65 -1.93 -11.59
C ILE A 345 -23.88 -2.39 -13.03
N GLU A 346 -24.50 -1.55 -13.87
CA GLU A 346 -24.78 -1.92 -15.25
C GLU A 346 -23.51 -2.04 -16.10
N ASN A 347 -22.52 -1.18 -15.88
CA ASN A 347 -21.23 -1.28 -16.57
C ASN A 347 -20.40 -2.47 -16.05
N LEU A 348 -20.46 -2.81 -14.75
CA LEU A 348 -19.77 -3.97 -14.17
C LEU A 348 -20.16 -5.29 -14.83
N LYS A 349 -21.45 -5.48 -15.17
CA LYS A 349 -21.94 -6.69 -15.86
C LYS A 349 -21.34 -6.87 -17.26
N ASN A 350 -20.96 -5.77 -17.91
CA ASN A 350 -20.64 -5.73 -19.33
C ASN A 350 -19.17 -5.40 -19.64
N SER A 351 -18.35 -5.21 -18.60
CA SER A 351 -16.97 -4.74 -18.71
C SER A 351 -15.97 -5.81 -18.33
N LEU A 352 -14.84 -5.85 -19.04
CA LEU A 352 -13.73 -6.75 -18.71
C LEU A 352 -12.60 -6.04 -17.93
N LEU A 353 -12.69 -4.72 -17.80
CA LEU A 353 -11.84 -3.90 -16.97
C LEU A 353 -12.68 -2.81 -16.33
N CYS A 354 -12.45 -2.55 -15.05
CA CYS A 354 -12.99 -1.35 -14.42
C CYS A 354 -11.95 -0.66 -13.54
N TYR A 355 -11.97 0.67 -13.59
CA TYR A 355 -11.32 1.53 -12.63
C TYR A 355 -12.38 2.25 -11.80
N ILE A 356 -12.26 2.19 -10.48
CA ILE A 356 -13.16 2.86 -9.54
C ILE A 356 -12.31 3.69 -8.57
N GLY A 357 -12.24 5.00 -8.80
CA GLY A 357 -11.56 5.97 -7.95
C GLY A 357 -12.56 6.74 -7.08
N ASN A 358 -13.15 6.07 -6.11
CA ASN A 358 -14.15 6.63 -5.19
C ASN A 358 -13.69 6.49 -3.73
N HIS A 359 -14.33 7.20 -2.80
CA HIS A 359 -14.20 6.84 -1.38
C HIS A 359 -14.77 5.44 -1.13
N GLY A 360 -14.24 4.75 -0.12
CA GLY A 360 -14.76 3.45 0.27
C GLY A 360 -14.31 3.08 1.67
N ILE A 361 -14.88 1.98 2.12
CA ILE A 361 -14.52 1.30 3.36
C ILE A 361 -14.54 -0.21 3.12
N LEU A 362 -14.06 -0.97 4.09
CA LEU A 362 -14.07 -2.42 4.22
C LEU A 362 -15.30 -3.15 3.66
N LEU A 363 -16.50 -2.59 3.82
CA LEU A 363 -17.76 -3.22 3.39
C LEU A 363 -18.34 -2.71 2.08
N TYR A 364 -17.94 -1.52 1.63
CA TYR A 364 -18.58 -0.89 0.50
C TYR A 364 -17.72 0.17 -0.18
N ILE A 365 -18.02 0.41 -1.45
CA ILE A 365 -17.49 1.53 -2.22
C ILE A 365 -18.59 2.59 -2.30
N ARG A 366 -18.27 3.86 -2.03
CA ARG A 366 -19.24 4.94 -2.14
C ARG A 366 -19.53 5.23 -3.61
N CYS A 367 -20.80 5.39 -3.92
CA CYS A 367 -21.33 5.80 -5.22
C CYS A 367 -22.45 6.81 -4.96
N GLY A 368 -22.78 7.68 -5.92
CA GLY A 368 -23.60 8.87 -5.64
C GLY A 368 -24.95 8.61 -4.94
N GLU A 369 -25.73 7.63 -5.41
CA GLU A 369 -27.09 7.35 -4.87
C GLU A 369 -27.07 6.42 -3.64
N LYS A 370 -26.17 5.44 -3.64
CA LYS A 370 -26.10 4.34 -2.67
C LYS A 370 -24.68 3.78 -2.66
N CYS A 371 -24.23 3.28 -1.51
CA CYS A 371 -23.00 2.50 -1.40
C CYS A 371 -23.12 1.14 -2.10
N LEU A 372 -22.07 0.73 -2.82
CA LEU A 372 -21.92 -0.58 -3.45
C LEU A 372 -21.28 -1.56 -2.45
N GLY A 373 -22.07 -2.44 -1.85
CA GLY A 373 -21.59 -3.47 -0.92
C GLY A 373 -21.37 -4.83 -1.59
N ALA A 374 -20.84 -5.80 -0.82
CA ALA A 374 -20.60 -7.16 -1.31
C ALA A 374 -21.86 -7.88 -1.84
N LEU A 375 -23.01 -7.64 -1.20
CA LEU A 375 -24.30 -8.23 -1.57
C LEU A 375 -24.94 -7.59 -2.81
N ASP A 376 -24.46 -6.41 -3.20
CA ASP A 376 -24.95 -5.69 -4.37
C ASP A 376 -24.24 -6.13 -5.67
N LEU A 377 -23.14 -6.87 -5.55
CA LEU A 377 -22.33 -7.28 -6.70
C LEU A 377 -23.13 -8.21 -7.62
N PRO A 378 -23.29 -7.87 -8.91
CA PRO A 378 -23.93 -8.77 -9.86
C PRO A 378 -23.02 -9.95 -10.17
N THR A 379 -23.51 -10.96 -10.87
CA THR A 379 -22.62 -11.91 -11.54
C THR A 379 -21.71 -11.13 -12.50
N LEU A 380 -20.40 -11.32 -12.35
CA LEU A 380 -19.40 -10.58 -13.08
C LEU A 380 -18.85 -11.43 -14.25
N PRO A 381 -18.51 -10.80 -15.39
CA PRO A 381 -17.57 -11.41 -16.32
C PRO A 381 -16.18 -11.55 -15.65
N PRO A 382 -15.16 -12.14 -16.32
CA PRO A 382 -13.79 -12.19 -15.79
C PRO A 382 -13.09 -10.81 -15.77
N VAL A 383 -13.75 -9.83 -15.16
CA VAL A 383 -13.33 -8.43 -15.04
C VAL A 383 -12.11 -8.29 -14.15
N GLN A 384 -11.18 -7.43 -14.58
CA GLN A 384 -10.09 -6.94 -13.73
C GLN A 384 -10.56 -5.66 -13.04
N ILE A 385 -10.59 -5.68 -11.71
CA ILE A 385 -11.08 -4.55 -10.90
C ILE A 385 -9.88 -3.81 -10.32
N TYR A 386 -9.76 -2.53 -10.67
CA TYR A 386 -8.80 -1.58 -10.13
C TYR A 386 -9.58 -0.60 -9.23
N CYS A 387 -9.64 -0.90 -7.93
CA CYS A 387 -10.42 -0.14 -6.96
C CYS A 387 -9.49 0.72 -6.09
N PHE A 388 -9.45 2.01 -6.40
CA PHE A 388 -8.72 2.98 -5.60
C PHE A 388 -9.66 3.64 -4.60
N SER A 389 -9.98 2.89 -3.54
CA SER A 389 -10.86 3.29 -2.45
C SER A 389 -10.28 2.83 -1.12
N CYS A 390 -10.37 3.68 -0.09
CA CYS A 390 -9.75 3.42 1.22
C CYS A 390 -10.22 2.08 1.81
N ILE A 391 -9.29 1.28 2.33
CA ILE A 391 -9.51 0.00 3.05
C ILE A 391 -10.44 -1.03 2.38
N THR A 392 -10.85 -0.86 1.12
CA THR A 392 -11.79 -1.77 0.45
C THR A 392 -11.19 -3.13 0.15
N THR A 393 -9.87 -3.20 0.01
CA THR A 393 -9.15 -4.47 -0.26
C THR A 393 -8.79 -5.20 1.03
N ARG A 394 -8.95 -4.54 2.18
CA ARG A 394 -8.61 -5.12 3.48
C ARG A 394 -9.48 -6.35 3.76
N THR A 395 -8.84 -7.45 4.12
CA THR A 395 -9.50 -8.69 4.56
C THR A 395 -9.25 -8.95 6.05
N THR A 396 -9.12 -7.87 6.81
CA THR A 396 -9.01 -7.85 8.28
C THR A 396 -9.90 -6.75 8.83
N GLY A 397 -10.24 -6.84 10.11
CA GLY A 397 -11.03 -5.88 10.87
C GLY A 397 -10.35 -4.53 11.09
N LEU A 398 -11.01 -3.72 11.93
CA LEU A 398 -10.63 -2.36 12.31
C LEU A 398 -10.54 -2.26 13.84
N TRP A 399 -9.87 -1.23 14.34
CA TRP A 399 -9.81 -0.95 15.77
C TRP A 399 -10.70 0.22 16.13
N LEU A 400 -11.46 0.06 17.21
CA LEU A 400 -12.41 1.04 17.69
C LEU A 400 -12.13 1.43 19.12
N SER A 401 -12.24 2.72 19.40
CA SER A 401 -12.18 3.22 20.77
C SER A 401 -13.51 3.81 21.20
N THR A 402 -13.83 3.63 22.48
CA THR A 402 -14.99 4.27 23.11
C THR A 402 -14.59 5.28 24.18
N ASN A 403 -13.30 5.45 24.40
CA ASN A 403 -12.72 6.34 25.40
C ASN A 403 -11.46 7.06 24.89
N ASP A 404 -11.21 7.01 23.57
CA ASP A 404 -10.06 7.52 22.83
C ASP A 404 -8.68 6.96 23.26
N ILE A 405 -8.66 5.93 24.11
CA ILE A 405 -7.45 5.38 24.74
C ILE A 405 -7.32 3.86 24.52
N ASP A 406 -8.36 3.11 24.86
CA ASP A 406 -8.43 1.66 24.72
C ASP A 406 -9.10 1.33 23.40
N TRP A 407 -8.48 0.39 22.68
CA TRP A 407 -8.88 0.01 21.33
C TRP A 407 -9.30 -1.45 21.33
N GLU A 408 -10.52 -1.71 20.88
CA GLU A 408 -11.08 -3.04 20.68
C GLU A 408 -11.04 -3.38 19.18
N TYR A 409 -10.54 -4.56 18.82
CA TYR A 409 -10.56 -5.04 17.44
C TYR A 409 -11.96 -5.53 17.07
N VAL A 410 -12.49 -5.04 15.96
CA VAL A 410 -13.80 -5.45 15.41
C VAL A 410 -13.57 -6.09 14.06
N ASP A 411 -13.85 -7.39 14.00
CA ASP A 411 -13.66 -8.18 12.78
C ASP A 411 -14.81 -8.03 11.79
N VAL A 412 -14.58 -8.48 10.57
CA VAL A 412 -15.52 -8.41 9.44
C VAL A 412 -16.15 -9.77 9.18
N PRO A 413 -17.48 -9.84 9.04
CA PRO A 413 -18.14 -11.03 8.52
C PRO A 413 -17.68 -11.33 7.09
N LEU A 414 -17.37 -12.59 6.82
CA LEU A 414 -16.82 -13.07 5.56
C LEU A 414 -17.69 -12.64 4.35
N GLU A 415 -19.01 -12.76 4.48
CA GLU A 415 -20.00 -12.49 3.46
C GLU A 415 -20.14 -11.01 3.10
N ARG A 416 -19.64 -10.10 3.96
CA ARG A 416 -19.69 -8.66 3.72
C ARG A 416 -18.42 -8.09 3.07
N ASN A 417 -17.37 -8.90 2.85
CA ASN A 417 -16.12 -8.45 2.25
C ASN A 417 -16.23 -8.29 0.72
N VAL A 418 -16.05 -7.07 0.20
CA VAL A 418 -16.24 -6.74 -1.23
C VAL A 418 -15.25 -7.49 -2.15
N PRO A 419 -13.93 -7.53 -1.89
CA PRO A 419 -12.99 -8.23 -2.77
C PRO A 419 -13.27 -9.74 -2.90
N LEU A 420 -13.49 -10.43 -1.77
CA LEU A 420 -13.76 -11.87 -1.78
C LEU A 420 -15.07 -12.19 -2.50
N ASN A 421 -16.11 -11.38 -2.30
CA ASN A 421 -17.36 -11.54 -3.03
C ASN A 421 -17.21 -11.19 -4.52
N ALA A 422 -16.42 -10.19 -4.90
CA ALA A 422 -16.15 -9.89 -6.30
C ALA A 422 -15.47 -11.08 -7.01
N ILE A 423 -14.50 -11.72 -6.35
CA ILE A 423 -13.84 -12.94 -6.85
C ILE A 423 -14.87 -14.06 -7.04
N ARG A 424 -15.69 -14.31 -6.02
CA ARG A 424 -16.78 -15.30 -6.08
C ARG A 424 -17.76 -15.01 -7.21
N GLN A 425 -18.13 -13.75 -7.42
CA GLN A 425 -19.08 -13.34 -8.46
C GLN A 425 -18.54 -13.40 -9.88
N GLY A 426 -17.22 -13.40 -10.08
CA GLY A 426 -16.67 -13.51 -11.44
C GLY A 426 -15.32 -12.83 -11.68
N ALA A 427 -14.89 -11.93 -10.78
CA ALA A 427 -13.68 -11.13 -11.01
C ALA A 427 -12.44 -12.02 -11.24
N SER A 428 -11.62 -11.62 -12.19
CA SER A 428 -10.35 -12.31 -12.50
C SER A 428 -9.19 -11.76 -11.67
N SER A 429 -9.32 -10.54 -11.16
CA SER A 429 -8.42 -9.95 -10.17
C SER A 429 -9.09 -8.76 -9.48
N PHE A 430 -8.60 -8.44 -8.29
CA PHE A 430 -8.97 -7.25 -7.54
C PHE A 430 -7.70 -6.59 -7.02
N LEU A 431 -7.40 -5.38 -7.48
CA LEU A 431 -6.32 -4.54 -6.99
C LEU A 431 -6.92 -3.36 -6.23
N GLY A 432 -6.46 -3.11 -5.01
CA GLY A 432 -6.87 -1.91 -4.27
C GLY A 432 -6.10 -1.71 -2.98
N MET A 433 -6.64 -0.88 -2.08
CA MET A 433 -5.94 -0.41 -0.87
C MET A 433 -6.39 -1.17 0.38
N LEU A 434 -5.42 -1.66 1.17
CA LEU A 434 -5.63 -2.25 2.50
C LEU A 434 -5.93 -1.21 3.59
N MET A 435 -5.73 0.07 3.28
CA MET A 435 -5.65 1.21 4.19
C MET A 435 -6.17 2.49 3.52
N CYS A 436 -6.26 3.59 4.28
CA CYS A 436 -6.62 4.89 3.71
C CYS A 436 -5.48 5.38 2.81
N GLY A 437 -5.66 5.22 1.49
CA GLY A 437 -4.70 5.69 0.51
C GLY A 437 -4.67 7.22 0.46
N PHE A 438 -3.48 7.79 0.33
CA PHE A 438 -3.34 9.19 -0.02
C PHE A 438 -3.63 9.36 -1.52
N GLU A 439 -4.53 10.30 -1.84
CA GLU A 439 -5.14 10.43 -3.17
C GLU A 439 -4.08 10.49 -4.28
N VAL A 440 -3.06 11.33 -4.09
CA VAL A 440 -2.05 11.62 -5.12
C VAL A 440 -1.10 10.43 -5.36
N GLU A 441 -0.60 9.75 -4.34
CA GLU A 441 0.32 8.62 -4.48
C GLU A 441 -0.36 7.45 -5.16
N GLY A 442 -1.59 7.16 -4.77
CA GLY A 442 -2.33 6.06 -5.34
C GLY A 442 -2.81 6.32 -6.76
N ASP A 443 -3.11 7.58 -7.08
CA ASP A 443 -3.30 8.04 -8.45
C ASP A 443 -2.08 7.76 -9.34
N VAL A 444 -0.89 8.17 -8.86
CA VAL A 444 0.37 7.88 -9.54
C VAL A 444 0.58 6.38 -9.66
N LEU A 445 0.32 5.62 -8.61
CA LEU A 445 0.48 4.17 -8.59
C LEU A 445 -0.38 3.50 -9.67
N ILE A 446 -1.69 3.74 -9.69
CA ILE A 446 -2.61 3.09 -10.64
C ILE A 446 -2.35 3.57 -12.07
N SER A 447 -2.06 4.86 -12.26
CA SER A 447 -1.68 5.40 -13.56
C SER A 447 -0.41 4.72 -14.10
N GLU A 448 0.63 4.57 -13.27
CA GLU A 448 1.83 3.85 -13.64
C GLU A 448 1.57 2.36 -13.90
N VAL A 449 0.74 1.68 -13.10
CA VAL A 449 0.37 0.28 -13.33
C VAL A 449 -0.19 0.10 -14.73
N LEU A 450 -1.22 0.86 -15.09
CA LEU A 450 -1.89 0.68 -16.38
C LEU A 450 -1.01 1.15 -17.54
N LYS A 451 -0.24 2.22 -17.36
CA LYS A 451 0.77 2.64 -18.34
C LYS A 451 1.78 1.52 -18.62
N ASN A 452 2.28 0.85 -17.58
CA ASN A 452 3.22 -0.25 -17.74
C ASN A 452 2.61 -1.46 -18.46
N MET A 453 1.36 -1.80 -18.17
CA MET A 453 0.66 -2.87 -18.86
C MET A 453 0.37 -2.53 -20.33
N ILE A 454 -0.02 -1.29 -20.63
CA ILE A 454 -0.41 -0.85 -21.98
C ILE A 454 0.82 -0.69 -22.89
N PHE A 455 1.83 0.06 -22.44
CA PHE A 455 2.95 0.46 -23.30
C PHE A 455 4.13 -0.51 -23.27
N PHE A 456 4.46 -1.09 -22.11
CA PHE A 456 5.57 -2.03 -21.98
C PHE A 456 5.13 -3.51 -22.06
N GLY A 457 3.82 -3.78 -22.05
CA GLY A 457 3.29 -5.15 -22.12
C GLY A 457 3.61 -5.98 -20.88
N HIS A 458 3.88 -5.32 -19.76
CA HIS A 458 4.13 -5.93 -18.45
C HIS A 458 2.92 -6.77 -18.01
N THR A 459 3.18 -7.81 -17.21
CA THR A 459 2.15 -8.42 -16.38
C THR A 459 1.64 -7.43 -15.32
N LEU A 460 0.51 -7.72 -14.70
CA LEU A 460 -0.07 -6.91 -13.64
C LEU A 460 0.90 -6.81 -12.45
N GLY A 461 1.51 -7.92 -12.05
CA GLY A 461 2.53 -7.94 -11.00
C GLY A 461 3.81 -7.19 -11.38
N GLU A 462 4.28 -7.30 -12.62
CA GLU A 462 5.43 -6.52 -13.13
C GLU A 462 5.12 -5.01 -13.12
N ALA A 463 3.90 -4.64 -13.51
CA ALA A 463 3.44 -3.27 -13.53
C ALA A 463 3.29 -2.67 -12.12
N ILE A 464 2.70 -3.42 -11.18
CA ILE A 464 2.60 -3.02 -9.76
C ILE A 464 3.99 -2.84 -9.16
N LYS A 465 4.90 -3.80 -9.38
CA LYS A 465 6.29 -3.70 -8.91
C LYS A 465 6.99 -2.45 -9.44
N GLU A 466 6.92 -2.22 -10.75
CA GLU A 466 7.56 -1.07 -11.38
C GLU A 466 6.95 0.27 -10.93
N ALA A 467 5.63 0.32 -10.71
CA ALA A 467 4.94 1.50 -10.19
C ALA A 467 5.35 1.80 -8.73
N LYS A 468 5.34 0.78 -7.86
CA LYS A 468 5.82 0.87 -6.47
C LYS A 468 7.28 1.31 -6.38
N ASN A 469 8.16 0.76 -7.23
CA ASN A 469 9.57 1.16 -7.30
C ASN A 469 9.75 2.57 -7.88
N THR A 470 8.92 2.99 -8.84
CA THR A 470 8.93 4.37 -9.37
C THR A 470 8.59 5.38 -8.27
N LEU A 471 7.56 5.09 -7.47
CA LEU A 471 7.18 5.89 -6.31
C LEU A 471 8.29 5.95 -5.25
N THR A 472 8.89 4.80 -4.91
CA THR A 472 10.02 4.73 -3.97
C THR A 472 11.21 5.55 -4.49
N ALA A 473 11.53 5.41 -5.78
CA ALA A 473 12.64 6.11 -6.40
C ALA A 473 12.45 7.63 -6.43
N SER A 474 11.23 8.11 -6.69
CA SER A 474 10.94 9.55 -6.75
C SER A 474 11.15 10.21 -5.38
N VAL A 475 10.66 9.58 -4.31
CA VAL A 475 10.88 10.05 -2.95
C VAL A 475 12.34 9.98 -2.54
N LYS A 476 13.05 8.86 -2.78
CA LYS A 476 14.47 8.75 -2.41
C LYS A 476 15.35 9.74 -3.18
N ALA A 477 15.08 10.00 -4.46
CA ALA A 477 15.80 11.03 -5.23
C ALA A 477 15.60 12.44 -4.64
N SER A 478 14.42 12.72 -4.05
CA SER A 478 14.14 14.02 -3.43
C SER A 478 15.01 14.33 -2.20
N LEU A 479 15.51 13.30 -1.49
CA LEU A 479 16.36 13.49 -0.30
C LEU A 479 17.62 14.30 -0.63
N MET A 480 18.20 14.11 -1.82
CA MET A 480 19.39 14.84 -2.27
C MET A 480 19.16 16.35 -2.40
N ALA A 481 17.92 16.78 -2.60
CA ALA A 481 17.54 18.18 -2.81
C ALA A 481 17.08 18.91 -1.54
N MET A 482 16.87 18.21 -0.41
CA MET A 482 16.42 18.85 0.84
C MET A 482 17.57 19.53 1.56
N GLU A 483 17.35 20.53 2.41
CA GLU A 483 18.39 21.07 3.30
C GLU A 483 17.78 21.57 4.61
N GLY A 484 18.53 21.44 5.71
CA GLY A 484 18.17 22.02 7.00
C GLY A 484 16.75 21.62 7.46
N GLU A 485 15.88 22.61 7.61
CA GLU A 485 14.52 22.42 8.12
C GLU A 485 13.59 21.66 7.15
N SER A 486 13.95 21.55 5.87
CA SER A 486 13.13 20.84 4.87
C SER A 486 13.28 19.32 4.87
N LEU A 487 14.20 18.77 5.67
CA LEU A 487 14.31 17.32 5.90
C LEU A 487 13.01 16.71 6.49
N GLY A 488 12.26 17.49 7.26
CA GLY A 488 10.94 17.07 7.77
C GLY A 488 9.94 16.75 6.65
N ASN A 489 9.99 17.48 5.53
CA ASN A 489 9.11 17.22 4.38
C ASN A 489 9.47 15.91 3.67
N TYR A 490 10.76 15.54 3.65
CA TYR A 490 11.18 14.22 3.17
C TYR A 490 10.68 13.10 4.08
N GLN A 491 10.77 13.24 5.41
CA GLN A 491 10.23 12.24 6.34
C GLN A 491 8.75 11.99 6.11
N LEU A 492 7.98 13.07 5.93
CA LEU A 492 6.56 12.99 5.64
C LEU A 492 6.29 12.31 4.30
N SER A 493 7.02 12.70 3.25
CA SER A 493 6.92 12.06 1.92
C SER A 493 7.28 10.58 1.98
N ARG A 494 8.34 10.21 2.71
CA ARG A 494 8.79 8.82 2.90
C ARG A 494 7.74 8.00 3.64
N TYR A 495 7.12 8.58 4.67
CA TYR A 495 6.03 7.95 5.40
C TYR A 495 4.86 7.66 4.47
N TYR A 496 4.26 8.69 3.84
CA TYR A 496 3.10 8.52 2.95
C TYR A 496 3.38 7.60 1.76
N ASN A 497 4.59 7.65 1.22
CA ASN A 497 5.03 6.73 0.17
C ASN A 497 5.06 5.28 0.63
N ARG A 498 5.59 5.01 1.83
CA ARG A 498 5.62 3.66 2.39
C ARG A 498 4.19 3.12 2.61
N PHE A 499 3.24 3.93 3.07
CA PHE A 499 1.81 3.53 3.12
C PHE A 499 1.34 3.04 1.75
N THR A 500 1.40 3.91 0.74
CA THR A 500 0.85 3.59 -0.57
C THR A 500 1.55 2.39 -1.23
N VAL A 501 2.88 2.29 -1.09
CA VAL A 501 3.66 1.16 -1.64
C VAL A 501 3.35 -0.14 -0.92
N TYR A 502 3.19 -0.12 0.40
CA TYR A 502 2.97 -1.34 1.19
C TYR A 502 1.52 -1.82 1.12
N GLU A 503 0.55 -0.93 1.00
CA GLU A 503 -0.85 -1.26 1.27
C GLU A 503 -1.69 -1.43 0.01
N CYS A 504 -1.14 -1.18 -1.19
CA CYS A 504 -1.80 -1.54 -2.44
C CYS A 504 -1.56 -3.01 -2.79
N GLU A 505 -2.60 -3.85 -2.74
CA GLU A 505 -2.47 -5.30 -2.86
C GLU A 505 -3.32 -5.91 -3.98
N LEU A 506 -2.75 -6.94 -4.60
CA LEU A 506 -3.37 -7.72 -5.67
C LEU A 506 -3.93 -9.03 -5.12
N TYR A 507 -5.23 -9.22 -5.25
CA TYR A 507 -5.86 -10.54 -5.18
C TYR A 507 -6.07 -11.07 -6.59
N GLY A 508 -5.29 -12.08 -6.97
CA GLY A 508 -5.23 -12.62 -8.31
C GLY A 508 -3.83 -13.10 -8.70
N ASP A 509 -3.72 -13.66 -9.91
CA ASP A 509 -2.43 -14.08 -10.45
C ASP A 509 -1.61 -12.86 -10.92
N PRO A 510 -0.38 -12.63 -10.40
CA PRO A 510 0.47 -11.53 -10.86
C PRO A 510 0.86 -11.63 -12.35
N ASP A 511 0.74 -12.79 -13.01
CA ASP A 511 1.11 -12.98 -14.42
C ASP A 511 0.03 -12.55 -15.44
N MET A 512 -1.08 -11.97 -14.96
CA MET A 512 -2.13 -11.43 -15.81
C MET A 512 -1.62 -10.28 -16.68
N LYS A 513 -2.17 -10.11 -17.88
CA LYS A 513 -1.73 -9.08 -18.86
C LYS A 513 -2.92 -8.50 -19.60
N LEU A 514 -2.90 -7.21 -19.92
CA LEU A 514 -3.97 -6.61 -20.72
C LEU A 514 -3.95 -7.10 -22.18
N PRO A 515 -5.10 -7.35 -22.81
CA PRO A 515 -5.25 -7.64 -24.23
C PRO A 515 -5.08 -6.37 -25.09
N VAL A 516 -3.90 -5.76 -25.09
CA VAL A 516 -3.63 -4.58 -25.92
C VAL A 516 -2.84 -4.96 -27.16
N LYS A 517 -3.16 -4.37 -28.31
CA LYS A 517 -2.26 -4.40 -29.46
C LYS A 517 -1.05 -3.55 -29.08
N ARG A 518 0.11 -4.18 -28.90
CA ARG A 518 1.37 -3.47 -28.64
C ARG A 518 1.52 -2.37 -29.69
N GLN A 519 1.45 -1.12 -29.28
CA GLN A 519 1.70 0.00 -30.18
C GLN A 519 3.14 -0.13 -30.65
N LYS A 520 3.37 -0.20 -31.97
CA LYS A 520 4.74 -0.23 -32.53
C LYS A 520 5.41 1.08 -32.16
N ASP A 521 6.51 0.96 -31.43
CA ASP A 521 7.31 2.04 -30.87
C ASP A 521 7.74 3.06 -31.94
N ASN A 522 7.18 4.26 -31.91
CA ASN A 522 7.78 5.46 -32.52
C ASN A 522 8.23 6.45 -31.42
N TYR A 523 8.63 5.89 -30.27
CA TYR A 523 8.82 6.63 -29.02
C TYR A 523 10.29 6.65 -28.58
N ALA A 524 11.21 6.95 -29.50
CA ALA A 524 12.63 7.20 -29.16
C ALA A 524 12.79 8.59 -28.52
N TYR A 525 12.18 8.79 -27.35
CA TYR A 525 12.30 10.04 -26.59
C TYR A 525 13.60 10.11 -25.81
N ILE A 526 14.19 8.97 -25.46
CA ILE A 526 15.39 8.85 -24.64
C ILE A 526 16.42 8.09 -25.47
N GLN A 527 17.60 8.68 -25.61
CA GLN A 527 18.79 8.05 -26.18
C GLN A 527 19.85 7.96 -25.08
N ILE A 528 20.45 6.78 -24.94
CA ILE A 528 21.50 6.51 -23.96
C ILE A 528 22.72 6.04 -24.73
N GLU A 529 23.82 6.78 -24.62
CA GLU A 529 25.10 6.45 -25.23
C GLU A 529 26.14 6.25 -24.12
N ASP A 530 26.77 5.08 -24.08
CA ASP A 530 27.84 4.77 -23.12
C ASP A 530 29.19 4.89 -23.82
N ASP A 531 30.08 5.73 -23.29
CA ASP A 531 31.40 5.93 -23.89
C ASP A 531 32.43 4.89 -23.43
N ASN A 532 32.05 3.98 -22.51
CA ASN A 532 32.91 2.99 -21.84
C ASN A 532 34.13 3.60 -21.13
N LYS A 533 34.16 4.92 -20.89
CA LYS A 533 35.26 5.67 -20.24
C LYS A 533 34.84 6.30 -18.92
N GLY A 534 33.79 5.77 -18.28
CA GLY A 534 33.28 6.30 -17.02
C GLY A 534 32.25 7.41 -17.18
N THR A 535 31.74 7.63 -18.41
CA THR A 535 30.59 8.50 -18.61
C THR A 535 29.50 7.87 -19.48
N LYS A 536 28.26 8.28 -19.23
CA LYS A 536 27.09 7.86 -19.99
C LYS A 536 26.26 9.10 -20.30
N GLU A 537 26.06 9.38 -21.59
CA GLU A 537 25.24 10.49 -22.04
C GLU A 537 23.78 10.04 -22.17
N ILE A 538 22.87 10.84 -21.64
CA ILE A 538 21.43 10.66 -21.78
C ILE A 538 20.85 11.88 -22.46
N SER A 539 20.29 11.68 -23.64
CA SER A 539 19.62 12.71 -24.43
C SER A 539 18.12 12.45 -24.46
N ILE A 540 17.34 13.50 -24.19
CA ILE A 540 15.88 13.46 -24.24
C ILE A 540 15.39 14.44 -25.31
N ASN A 541 14.48 13.99 -26.17
CA ASN A 541 13.84 14.81 -27.17
C ASN A 541 12.33 14.57 -27.16
N ILE A 542 11.54 15.63 -26.93
CA ILE A 542 10.09 15.60 -26.80
C ILE A 542 9.49 16.33 -28.01
N PRO A 543 8.98 15.61 -29.02
CA PRO A 543 8.32 16.20 -30.17
C PRO A 543 7.13 17.09 -29.77
N PRO A 544 6.93 18.27 -30.40
CA PRO A 544 5.80 19.14 -30.08
C PRO A 544 4.43 18.44 -30.17
N GLY A 545 4.25 17.52 -31.12
CA GLY A 545 2.97 16.83 -31.34
C GLY A 545 2.53 15.85 -30.24
N VAL A 546 3.41 15.53 -29.27
CA VAL A 546 3.08 14.61 -28.17
C VAL A 546 2.56 15.34 -26.94
N TRP A 547 2.70 16.67 -26.89
CA TRP A 547 2.14 17.50 -25.84
C TRP A 547 0.62 17.54 -25.97
N LYS A 548 -0.05 17.24 -24.87
CA LYS A 548 -1.51 17.29 -24.74
C LYS A 548 -1.88 18.24 -23.63
N GLU A 549 -2.98 18.95 -23.84
CA GLU A 549 -3.64 19.76 -22.82
C GLU A 549 -4.83 18.95 -22.29
N ILE A 550 -4.98 18.95 -20.97
CA ILE A 550 -6.17 18.45 -20.29
C ILE A 550 -6.74 19.60 -19.47
N GLU A 551 -8.03 19.85 -19.66
CA GLU A 551 -8.82 20.78 -18.87
C GLU A 551 -9.84 20.00 -18.04
N LEU A 552 -9.83 20.19 -16.72
CA LEU A 552 -10.72 19.49 -15.78
C LEU A 552 -11.55 20.50 -14.99
N PRO A 553 -12.85 20.27 -14.79
CA PRO A 553 -13.66 21.16 -13.96
C PRO A 553 -13.23 21.08 -12.49
N VAL A 554 -13.15 22.24 -11.83
CA VAL A 554 -12.96 22.38 -10.39
C VAL A 554 -14.34 22.35 -9.72
N GLY A 555 -14.53 21.44 -8.77
CA GLY A 555 -15.78 21.33 -8.01
C GLY A 555 -16.12 22.61 -7.24
N GLU A 556 -17.41 22.92 -7.04
CA GLU A 556 -17.89 24.20 -6.49
C GLU A 556 -17.27 24.58 -5.14
N LYS A 557 -17.01 23.62 -4.24
CA LYS A 557 -16.32 23.90 -2.96
C LYS A 557 -14.82 24.09 -3.10
N SER A 558 -14.19 23.44 -4.08
CA SER A 558 -12.77 23.65 -4.41
C SER A 558 -12.55 25.00 -5.09
N GLN A 559 -13.59 25.72 -5.53
CA GLN A 559 -13.46 27.13 -5.98
C GLN A 559 -13.00 28.07 -4.87
N LYS A 560 -13.09 27.67 -3.59
CA LYS A 560 -12.42 28.41 -2.50
C LYS A 560 -10.90 28.26 -2.52
N MET A 561 -10.38 27.28 -3.24
CA MET A 561 -8.94 27.06 -3.45
C MET A 561 -8.48 27.54 -4.84
N TYR A 562 -9.41 27.74 -5.78
CA TYR A 562 -9.11 28.17 -7.15
C TYR A 562 -10.05 29.29 -7.65
N TYR A 563 -9.50 30.37 -8.21
CA TYR A 563 -10.32 31.39 -8.90
C TYR A 563 -10.87 30.89 -10.24
N THR A 564 -10.32 29.82 -10.80
CA THR A 564 -10.77 29.22 -12.06
C THR A 564 -11.82 28.14 -11.83
N ARG A 565 -12.74 28.03 -12.79
CA ARG A 565 -13.70 26.92 -12.86
C ARG A 565 -13.06 25.64 -13.41
N ASN A 566 -11.90 25.75 -14.02
CA ASN A 566 -11.17 24.63 -14.60
C ASN A 566 -9.69 24.64 -14.18
N TYR A 567 -9.16 23.44 -14.01
CA TYR A 567 -7.75 23.11 -13.88
C TYR A 567 -7.19 22.78 -15.27
N ARG A 568 -6.03 23.34 -15.63
CA ARG A 568 -5.37 23.08 -16.93
C ARG A 568 -3.99 22.49 -16.71
N THR A 569 -3.69 21.41 -17.39
CA THR A 569 -2.36 20.82 -17.36
C THR A 569 -1.88 20.46 -18.75
N PHE A 570 -0.59 20.71 -18.99
CA PHE A 570 0.11 20.23 -20.18
C PHE A 570 0.98 19.06 -19.80
N TYR A 571 0.92 17.99 -20.57
CA TYR A 571 1.78 16.84 -20.34
C TYR A 571 2.20 16.21 -21.66
N PRO A 572 3.43 15.67 -21.73
CA PRO A 572 3.82 14.86 -22.86
C PRO A 572 3.20 13.48 -22.69
N LYS A 573 2.36 13.08 -23.65
CA LYS A 573 1.74 11.76 -23.69
C LYS A 573 2.78 10.72 -24.11
N THR A 574 3.50 10.18 -23.14
CA THR A 574 4.60 9.24 -23.36
C THR A 574 4.59 8.15 -22.29
N PRO A 575 5.14 6.96 -22.55
CA PRO A 575 5.30 5.94 -21.52
C PRO A 575 6.37 6.30 -20.47
N HIS A 576 7.11 7.39 -20.64
CA HIS A 576 8.14 7.82 -19.69
C HIS A 576 7.69 8.97 -18.80
N SER A 577 6.55 9.61 -19.08
CA SER A 577 6.00 10.64 -18.20
C SER A 577 5.27 10.00 -17.03
N VAL A 578 5.57 10.50 -15.82
CA VAL A 578 4.99 10.08 -14.56
C VAL A 578 4.33 11.30 -13.94
N LEU A 579 3.11 11.16 -13.44
CA LEU A 579 2.44 12.23 -12.71
C LEU A 579 3.25 12.55 -11.44
N ALA A 580 3.57 13.82 -11.23
CA ALA A 580 4.36 14.32 -10.10
C ALA A 580 3.56 15.26 -9.19
N GLY A 581 2.25 15.42 -9.45
CA GLY A 581 1.33 16.24 -8.68
C GLY A 581 0.90 17.49 -9.43
N SER A 582 0.42 18.51 -8.71
CA SER A 582 0.00 19.80 -9.28
C SER A 582 0.53 20.97 -8.45
N MET A 583 0.91 22.07 -9.11
CA MET A 583 1.46 23.25 -8.46
C MET A 583 0.57 24.48 -8.71
N PRO A 584 0.04 25.13 -7.66
CA PRO A 584 -0.62 26.42 -7.81
C PRO A 584 0.40 27.48 -8.23
N VAL A 585 0.08 28.24 -9.27
CA VAL A 585 1.02 29.14 -9.95
C VAL A 585 0.88 30.59 -9.48
N ASP A 586 -0.30 31.02 -9.03
CA ASP A 586 -0.52 32.40 -8.55
C ASP A 586 -1.49 32.39 -7.37
N LYS A 587 -0.99 32.44 -6.13
CA LYS A 587 -1.82 32.50 -4.92
C LYS A 587 -2.09 33.95 -4.55
N ASP A 588 -3.35 34.29 -4.32
CA ASP A 588 -3.71 35.57 -3.70
C ASP A 588 -3.04 35.69 -2.32
N PRO A 589 -2.31 36.78 -2.02
CA PRO A 589 -1.57 36.89 -0.77
C PRO A 589 -2.47 36.93 0.48
N GLU A 590 -3.71 37.41 0.35
CA GLU A 590 -4.64 37.57 1.47
C GLU A 590 -5.47 36.31 1.71
N ASN A 591 -5.90 35.63 0.64
CA ASN A 591 -6.83 34.51 0.71
C ASN A 591 -6.18 33.16 0.39
N HIS A 592 -4.94 33.15 -0.10
CA HIS A 592 -4.18 31.97 -0.51
C HIS A 592 -4.84 31.10 -1.61
N ILE A 593 -5.81 31.67 -2.33
CA ILE A 593 -6.54 31.02 -3.43
C ILE A 593 -5.71 31.11 -4.71
N ALA A 594 -5.56 30.00 -5.44
CA ALA A 594 -4.76 29.95 -6.66
C ALA A 594 -5.56 30.44 -7.88
N ARG A 595 -4.99 31.29 -8.74
CA ARG A 595 -5.62 31.67 -10.01
C ARG A 595 -5.45 30.62 -11.09
N GLU A 596 -4.33 29.92 -11.09
CA GLU A 596 -4.05 28.81 -11.98
C GLU A 596 -3.33 27.69 -11.23
N ASN A 597 -3.50 26.46 -11.68
CA ASN A 597 -2.78 25.31 -11.17
C ASN A 597 -2.34 24.46 -12.36
N ILE A 598 -1.07 24.07 -12.35
CA ILE A 598 -0.42 23.32 -13.42
C ILE A 598 -0.05 21.94 -12.89
N GLY A 599 -0.50 20.91 -13.60
CA GLY A 599 -0.03 19.55 -13.36
C GLY A 599 1.44 19.41 -13.74
N TYR A 600 2.19 18.79 -12.84
CA TYR A 600 3.58 18.48 -13.01
C TYR A 600 3.71 17.02 -13.42
N TYR A 601 4.51 16.79 -14.46
CA TYR A 601 4.93 15.45 -14.87
C TYR A 601 6.45 15.41 -14.87
N ASN A 602 6.99 14.23 -14.62
CA ASN A 602 8.42 13.96 -14.70
C ASN A 602 8.67 12.93 -15.80
N PHE A 603 9.69 13.15 -16.63
CA PHE A 603 10.33 12.07 -17.39
C PHE A 603 11.10 11.19 -16.41
N LYS A 604 10.73 9.93 -16.35
CA LYS A 604 11.39 8.88 -15.57
C LYS A 604 12.55 8.30 -16.39
N ILE A 605 13.76 8.45 -15.86
CA ILE A 605 14.96 7.78 -16.40
C ILE A 605 15.35 6.63 -15.49
N LYS A 606 15.46 5.45 -16.09
CA LYS A 606 15.93 4.22 -15.46
C LYS A 606 17.00 3.62 -16.36
N THR A 607 18.22 3.43 -15.84
CA THR A 607 19.32 2.87 -16.61
C THR A 607 20.28 2.10 -15.71
N GLU A 608 20.95 1.09 -16.25
CA GLU A 608 21.95 0.30 -15.52
C GLU A 608 23.29 1.02 -15.49
N ILE A 609 23.98 0.89 -14.36
CA ILE A 609 25.39 1.27 -14.19
C ILE A 609 26.23 -0.01 -14.29
N PRO A 610 27.40 0.04 -14.98
CA PRO A 610 28.24 -1.15 -15.14
C PRO A 610 28.55 -1.86 -13.83
N LYS A 611 28.63 -3.20 -13.86
CA LYS A 611 28.93 -4.03 -12.69
C LYS A 611 30.14 -3.50 -11.90
N GLY A 612 30.00 -3.42 -10.58
CA GLY A 612 31.03 -2.92 -9.67
C GLY A 612 31.29 -1.40 -9.73
N HIS A 613 30.51 -0.65 -10.53
CA HIS A 613 30.56 0.81 -10.58
C HIS A 613 29.39 1.45 -9.83
N THR A 614 29.56 2.71 -9.48
CA THR A 614 28.53 3.58 -8.90
C THR A 614 28.59 4.97 -9.50
N VAL A 615 27.52 5.74 -9.34
CA VAL A 615 27.40 7.10 -9.85
C VAL A 615 28.13 8.11 -8.96
N LYS A 616 29.04 8.90 -9.54
CA LYS A 616 29.67 10.04 -8.87
C LYS A 616 28.69 11.20 -8.73
N TYR A 617 28.16 11.65 -9.86
CA TYR A 617 27.18 12.75 -9.99
C TYR A 617 26.60 12.76 -11.41
N ILE A 618 25.56 13.56 -11.61
CA ILE A 618 24.91 13.78 -12.91
C ILE A 618 24.93 15.28 -13.22
N GLU A 619 25.34 15.64 -14.44
CA GLU A 619 25.43 17.02 -14.91
C GLU A 619 24.40 17.29 -16.01
N LEU A 620 23.72 18.45 -15.95
CA LEU A 620 22.90 18.95 -17.05
C LEU A 620 23.78 19.66 -18.08
N LYS A 621 23.95 19.06 -19.26
CA LYS A 621 24.83 19.54 -20.35
C LYS A 621 24.15 20.38 -21.41
N ASP A 622 22.84 20.22 -21.59
CA ASP A 622 22.05 20.98 -22.55
C ASP A 622 20.58 20.95 -22.16
N VAL A 623 19.87 22.04 -22.40
CA VAL A 623 18.42 22.12 -22.21
C VAL A 623 17.83 23.12 -23.18
N LYS A 624 16.73 22.73 -23.83
CA LYS A 624 15.96 23.58 -24.74
C LYS A 624 14.52 23.59 -24.31
N LEU A 625 13.93 24.78 -24.34
CA LEU A 625 12.51 24.95 -24.07
C LEU A 625 11.71 24.73 -25.35
N LEU A 626 10.54 24.13 -25.21
CA LEU A 626 9.51 24.16 -26.23
C LEU A 626 8.94 25.58 -26.33
N ASP A 627 8.63 26.14 -25.16
CA ASP A 627 8.17 27.51 -24.98
C ASP A 627 8.23 27.88 -23.49
N ALA A 628 8.00 29.16 -23.22
CA ALA A 628 7.84 29.71 -21.90
C ALA A 628 6.69 30.73 -21.90
N TYR A 629 5.99 30.81 -20.77
CA TYR A 629 4.87 31.72 -20.55
C TYR A 629 5.05 32.41 -19.21
N ASN A 630 4.59 33.66 -19.09
CA ASN A 630 4.39 34.24 -17.77
C ASN A 630 3.08 33.75 -17.15
N PHE A 631 2.86 34.05 -15.88
CA PHE A 631 1.64 33.64 -15.15
C PHE A 631 0.35 34.32 -15.65
N ASN A 632 0.44 35.25 -16.60
CA ASN A 632 -0.73 35.82 -17.26
C ASN A 632 -1.05 35.11 -18.60
N GLY A 633 -0.35 34.01 -18.91
CA GLY A 633 -0.51 33.26 -20.16
C GLY A 633 0.16 33.89 -21.38
N ASN A 634 0.95 34.95 -21.22
CA ASN A 634 1.67 35.56 -22.34
C ASN A 634 2.95 34.77 -22.64
N LYS A 635 3.12 34.37 -23.90
CA LYS A 635 4.34 33.71 -24.37
C LYS A 635 5.54 34.64 -24.22
N LEU A 636 6.66 34.10 -23.76
CA LEU A 636 7.94 34.80 -23.58
C LEU A 636 8.96 34.30 -24.61
N GLU A 637 9.78 35.22 -25.10
CA GLU A 637 10.90 34.93 -26.02
C GLU A 637 12.23 35.24 -25.30
N GLY A 638 13.30 34.52 -25.66
CA GLY A 638 14.65 34.75 -25.09
C GLY A 638 14.84 34.30 -23.63
N VAL A 639 13.96 33.44 -23.10
CA VAL A 639 14.12 32.86 -21.76
C VAL A 639 15.30 31.89 -21.74
N ASP A 640 16.25 32.10 -20.83
CA ASP A 640 17.40 31.22 -20.63
C ASP A 640 16.97 29.87 -20.02
N PRO A 641 17.02 28.75 -20.79
CA PRO A 641 16.59 27.45 -20.31
C PRO A 641 17.41 26.96 -19.11
N TYR A 642 18.70 27.28 -19.05
CA TYR A 642 19.60 26.83 -17.98
C TYR A 642 19.33 27.52 -16.66
N LYS A 643 19.00 28.81 -16.70
CA LYS A 643 18.60 29.53 -15.49
C LYS A 643 17.32 28.91 -14.90
N ILE A 644 16.37 28.53 -15.75
CA ILE A 644 15.09 27.96 -15.33
C ILE A 644 15.23 26.51 -14.86
N PHE A 645 15.92 25.63 -15.61
CA PHE A 645 16.03 24.21 -15.25
C PHE A 645 17.17 23.93 -14.25
N GLY A 646 18.16 24.80 -14.17
CA GLY A 646 19.30 24.66 -13.25
C GLY A 646 19.05 25.17 -11.83
N LYS A 647 18.09 26.10 -11.68
CA LYS A 647 17.71 26.73 -10.39
C LYS A 647 16.19 26.78 -10.20
N GLY A 648 15.42 26.06 -11.00
CA GLY A 648 13.97 26.06 -10.91
C GLY A 648 13.45 25.28 -9.72
N ARG A 649 12.15 25.42 -9.48
CA ARG A 649 11.41 24.61 -8.51
C ARG A 649 11.25 23.19 -9.05
N ILE A 650 11.96 22.24 -8.44
CA ILE A 650 11.92 20.82 -8.82
C ILE A 650 11.08 20.04 -7.83
N ARG A 651 9.98 19.48 -8.34
CA ARG A 651 9.17 18.53 -7.60
C ARG A 651 9.57 17.11 -7.99
N THR A 652 10.51 16.55 -7.23
CA THR A 652 10.87 15.13 -7.33
C THR A 652 9.99 14.22 -6.47
N SER A 653 9.24 14.78 -5.51
CA SER A 653 8.25 14.05 -4.69
C SER A 653 6.89 14.75 -4.61
N LEU A 654 5.85 13.94 -4.43
CA LEU A 654 4.44 14.34 -4.52
C LEU A 654 3.95 15.29 -3.42
N PHE A 655 4.64 15.40 -2.27
CA PHE A 655 4.23 16.28 -1.16
C PHE A 655 5.05 17.56 -1.01
N LYS A 656 5.99 17.84 -1.92
CA LYS A 656 6.88 18.99 -1.73
C LYS A 656 6.30 20.29 -2.29
N ASP A 657 6.42 21.35 -1.50
CA ASP A 657 6.69 22.68 -2.03
C ASP A 657 8.05 22.63 -2.72
N ALA A 658 8.10 22.87 -4.02
CA ALA A 658 9.36 22.80 -4.74
C ALA A 658 10.41 23.75 -4.12
N GLU A 659 11.67 23.32 -4.02
CA GLU A 659 12.75 24.16 -3.50
C GLU A 659 13.67 24.59 -4.62
N GLU A 660 14.19 25.80 -4.49
CA GLU A 660 15.25 26.30 -5.36
C GLU A 660 16.56 25.63 -4.96
N VAL A 661 17.08 24.76 -5.82
CA VAL A 661 18.37 24.09 -5.60
C VAL A 661 19.19 24.26 -6.86
N ASP A 662 20.45 24.69 -6.73
CA ASP A 662 21.39 24.67 -7.85
C ASP A 662 21.83 23.23 -8.10
N ILE A 663 21.30 22.65 -9.17
CA ILE A 663 21.52 21.24 -9.50
C ILE A 663 22.20 21.04 -10.85
N LEU A 664 22.68 22.12 -11.47
CA LEU A 664 23.34 22.07 -12.78
C LEU A 664 24.44 21.01 -12.85
N SER A 665 25.16 20.84 -11.74
CA SER A 665 26.32 19.97 -11.65
C SER A 665 26.14 18.77 -10.71
N ASN A 666 24.96 18.60 -10.10
CA ASN A 666 24.66 17.47 -9.21
C ASN A 666 23.15 17.19 -9.20
N TRP A 667 22.61 16.71 -10.32
CA TRP A 667 21.18 16.41 -10.46
C TRP A 667 20.73 15.37 -9.43
N PRO A 668 19.55 15.49 -8.79
CA PRO A 668 19.07 14.51 -7.81
C PRO A 668 18.82 13.13 -8.42
N PHE A 669 19.28 12.07 -7.76
CA PHE A 669 19.10 10.69 -8.21
C PHE A 669 19.04 9.71 -7.04
N THR A 670 18.68 8.46 -7.33
CA THR A 670 18.78 7.35 -6.39
C THR A 670 19.28 6.10 -7.11
N LEU A 671 19.84 5.17 -6.36
CA LEU A 671 20.33 3.89 -6.84
C LEU A 671 19.54 2.76 -6.19
N GLU A 672 19.11 1.82 -7.01
CA GLU A 672 18.62 0.52 -6.58
C GLU A 672 19.76 -0.49 -6.76
N LYS A 673 20.13 -1.22 -5.70
CA LYS A 673 21.24 -2.17 -5.73
C LYS A 673 20.75 -3.58 -6.08
N ASP A 674 21.02 -4.04 -7.29
CA ASP A 674 20.88 -5.45 -7.67
C ASP A 674 22.02 -6.31 -7.08
N VAL A 675 21.90 -7.64 -7.13
CA VAL A 675 22.91 -8.62 -6.68
C VAL A 675 24.28 -8.31 -7.29
N ASP A 676 24.29 -7.88 -8.56
CA ASP A 676 25.50 -7.63 -9.33
C ASP A 676 25.58 -6.22 -9.96
N ASN A 677 24.49 -5.47 -10.04
CA ASN A 677 24.40 -4.21 -10.79
C ASN A 677 23.80 -3.09 -9.92
N GLU A 678 24.02 -1.84 -10.30
CA GLU A 678 23.26 -0.71 -9.75
C GLU A 678 22.32 -0.16 -10.84
N ILE A 679 21.06 0.02 -10.50
CA ILE A 679 20.07 0.65 -11.37
C ILE A 679 19.94 2.11 -10.93
N LEU A 680 20.29 3.02 -11.83
CA LEU A 680 20.15 4.44 -11.64
C LEU A 680 18.72 4.89 -11.97
N TRP A 681 18.14 5.65 -11.05
CA TRP A 681 16.88 6.35 -11.22
C TRP A 681 17.07 7.86 -11.05
N PHE A 682 16.57 8.64 -12.01
CA PHE A 682 16.39 10.08 -11.82
C PHE A 682 15.22 10.61 -12.64
N PHE A 683 14.71 11.77 -12.22
CA PHE A 683 13.47 12.34 -12.71
C PHE A 683 13.72 13.74 -13.26
N ILE A 684 13.12 14.04 -14.41
CA ILE A 684 13.30 15.32 -15.11
C ILE A 684 11.94 15.96 -15.30
N PRO A 685 11.66 17.13 -14.68
CA PRO A 685 10.39 17.80 -14.88
C PRO A 685 10.13 18.11 -16.35
N THR A 686 8.94 17.77 -16.82
CA THR A 686 8.49 18.13 -18.18
C THR A 686 8.24 19.63 -18.28
N SER A 687 7.93 20.26 -17.16
CA SER A 687 7.73 21.70 -17.06
C SER A 687 8.38 22.21 -15.77
N MET A 688 8.95 23.40 -15.83
CA MET A 688 9.57 24.07 -14.69
C MET A 688 8.84 25.38 -14.44
N VAL A 689 8.67 25.73 -13.17
CA VAL A 689 8.13 27.02 -12.74
C VAL A 689 9.25 27.78 -12.04
N ALA A 690 9.60 28.93 -12.58
CA ALA A 690 10.51 29.89 -11.96
C ALA A 690 9.67 30.99 -11.32
N GLU A 691 9.36 30.80 -10.03
CA GLU A 691 8.40 31.63 -9.30
C GLU A 691 8.86 33.09 -9.15
N LYS A 692 10.16 33.32 -8.87
CA LYS A 692 10.74 34.67 -8.77
C LYS A 692 10.58 35.45 -10.07
N GLU A 693 10.75 34.77 -11.19
CA GLU A 693 10.59 35.33 -12.53
C GLU A 693 9.13 35.31 -13.02
N LYS A 694 8.22 34.62 -12.31
CA LYS A 694 6.84 34.33 -12.73
C LYS A 694 6.76 33.68 -14.12
N ILE A 695 7.61 32.69 -14.38
CA ILE A 695 7.71 31.98 -15.66
C ILE A 695 7.35 30.50 -15.48
N ILE A 696 6.59 29.96 -16.43
CA ILE A 696 6.41 28.53 -16.66
C ILE A 696 7.13 28.19 -17.96
N ALA A 697 7.98 27.17 -17.96
CA ALA A 697 8.74 26.74 -19.13
C ALA A 697 8.56 25.26 -19.40
N ARG A 698 8.25 24.89 -20.64
CA ARG A 698 8.09 23.49 -21.06
C ARG A 698 9.37 22.95 -21.69
N LEU A 699 9.74 21.73 -21.36
CA LEU A 699 10.93 21.08 -21.89
C LEU A 699 10.71 20.63 -23.34
N ALA A 700 11.62 20.99 -24.26
CA ALA A 700 11.68 20.36 -25.58
C ALA A 700 12.73 19.24 -25.61
N SER A 701 13.91 19.50 -25.07
CA SER A 701 14.99 18.52 -25.00
C SER A 701 15.93 18.80 -23.86
N ALA A 702 16.58 17.78 -23.32
CA ALA A 702 17.66 17.92 -22.36
C ALA A 702 18.75 16.87 -22.60
N ARG A 703 19.99 17.19 -22.26
CA ARG A 703 21.13 16.26 -22.30
C ARG A 703 21.81 16.24 -20.94
N PHE A 704 22.07 15.03 -20.45
CA PHE A 704 22.70 14.77 -19.17
C PHE A 704 23.95 13.94 -19.37
N LEU A 705 25.00 14.24 -18.60
CA LEU A 705 26.18 13.41 -18.52
C LEU A 705 26.24 12.77 -17.13
N ILE A 706 26.15 11.44 -17.11
CA ILE A 706 26.31 10.65 -15.90
C ILE A 706 27.79 10.32 -15.77
N HIS A 707 28.40 10.70 -14.65
CA HIS A 707 29.76 10.30 -14.31
C HIS A 707 29.70 9.10 -13.37
N TYR A 708 30.30 7.98 -13.76
CA TYR A 708 30.36 6.78 -12.95
C TYR A 708 31.80 6.28 -12.80
N CYS A 709 32.08 5.57 -11.72
CA CYS A 709 33.39 4.99 -11.45
C CYS A 709 33.24 3.73 -10.61
N LYS A 710 34.33 3.02 -10.33
CA LYS A 710 34.31 1.89 -9.39
C LYS A 710 33.66 2.33 -8.06
N GLY A 711 32.68 1.56 -7.60
CA GLY A 711 31.95 1.80 -6.37
C GLY A 711 32.52 0.99 -5.21
N VAL A 712 32.42 1.56 -4.02
CA VAL A 712 32.81 0.92 -2.76
C VAL A 712 31.62 0.96 -1.81
N THR A 713 31.25 -0.17 -1.23
CA THR A 713 30.13 -0.20 -0.29
C THR A 713 30.57 0.39 1.04
N VAL A 714 29.89 1.45 1.47
CA VAL A 714 29.99 2.01 2.81
C VAL A 714 28.74 1.60 3.57
N ARG A 715 28.91 0.88 4.67
CA ARG A 715 27.82 0.44 5.53
C ARG A 715 28.10 0.73 6.99
N GLY A 716 27.06 0.76 7.80
CA GLY A 716 27.23 0.93 9.23
C GLY A 716 25.91 1.08 9.96
N ARG A 717 26.02 1.35 11.26
CA ARG A 717 24.89 1.61 12.14
C ARG A 717 25.06 2.92 12.88
N ILE A 718 23.98 3.69 12.96
CA ILE A 718 23.88 4.87 13.81
C ILE A 718 23.32 4.45 15.17
N ASN A 719 24.04 4.78 16.23
CA ASN A 719 23.66 4.47 17.61
C ASN A 719 23.33 5.77 18.37
N SER A 720 22.36 5.68 19.27
CA SER A 720 22.00 6.73 20.23
C SER A 720 22.35 6.26 21.66
N PRO A 721 22.67 7.17 22.60
CA PRO A 721 22.92 6.82 24.00
C PRO A 721 21.71 6.21 24.70
N ASP A 722 20.49 6.50 24.23
CA ASP A 722 19.24 5.94 24.76
C ASP A 722 18.94 4.51 24.26
N GLY A 723 19.82 3.94 23.42
CA GLY A 723 19.66 2.62 22.84
C GLY A 723 18.65 2.54 21.69
N THR A 724 17.94 3.64 21.38
CA THR A 724 16.98 3.67 20.29
C THR A 724 17.67 4.10 18.99
N PRO A 725 17.56 3.33 17.89
CA PRO A 725 18.20 3.73 16.64
C PRO A 725 17.59 5.04 16.11
N PRO A 726 18.38 6.12 15.94
CA PRO A 726 17.83 7.38 15.46
C PRO A 726 17.47 7.28 13.97
N ASP A 727 16.37 7.91 13.57
CA ASP A 727 16.05 8.13 12.16
C ASP A 727 16.95 9.25 11.65
N ALA A 728 18.07 8.87 11.02
CA ALA A 728 19.15 9.78 10.69
C ALA A 728 19.33 9.96 9.18
N PHE A 729 19.66 11.17 8.77
CA PHE A 729 20.08 11.51 7.41
C PHE A 729 21.59 11.61 7.34
N ILE A 730 22.17 10.87 6.41
CA ILE A 730 23.61 10.78 6.23
C ILE A 730 23.94 11.43 4.89
N THR A 731 24.76 12.48 4.94
CA THR A 731 25.22 13.22 3.76
C THR A 731 26.73 13.07 3.61
N PHE A 732 27.16 12.56 2.46
CA PHE A 732 28.55 12.55 2.03
C PHE A 732 28.77 13.68 1.03
N ILE A 733 29.69 14.58 1.34
CA ILE A 733 30.06 15.73 0.49
C ILE A 733 31.48 15.51 -0.03
N SER A 734 31.64 15.28 -1.33
CA SER A 734 32.97 15.07 -1.93
C SER A 734 33.81 16.35 -1.95
N SER A 735 35.10 16.24 -2.25
CA SER A 735 35.98 17.40 -2.50
C SER A 735 35.48 18.32 -3.63
N GLU A 736 34.75 17.77 -4.60
CA GLU A 736 34.07 18.50 -5.69
C GLU A 736 32.72 19.11 -5.26
N ARG A 737 32.40 19.06 -3.96
CA ARG A 737 31.14 19.51 -3.34
C ARG A 737 29.89 18.79 -3.84
N LYS A 738 30.04 17.58 -4.39
CA LYS A 738 28.90 16.73 -4.80
C LYS A 738 28.34 16.02 -3.58
N LYS A 739 27.02 16.04 -3.45
CA LYS A 739 26.33 15.42 -2.31
C LYS A 739 25.81 14.05 -2.73
N ARG A 740 25.99 13.07 -1.85
CA ARG A 740 25.25 11.80 -1.84
C ARG A 740 24.55 11.69 -0.49
N ARG A 741 23.30 11.27 -0.50
CA ARG A 741 22.51 11.11 0.73
C ARG A 741 21.81 9.78 0.82
N ILE A 742 21.65 9.33 2.06
CA ILE A 742 20.89 8.15 2.43
C ILE A 742 20.30 8.37 3.83
N ASP A 743 19.15 7.77 4.08
CA ASP A 743 18.51 7.67 5.38
C ASP A 743 18.75 6.29 6.01
N THR A 744 18.68 6.21 7.34
CA THR A 744 18.79 4.93 8.05
C THR A 744 17.50 4.12 7.97
N ASP A 745 17.63 2.79 8.01
CA ASP A 745 16.51 1.91 8.33
C ASP A 745 16.04 2.08 9.80
N LEU A 746 14.98 1.38 10.18
CA LEU A 746 14.38 1.46 11.53
C LEU A 746 15.28 0.86 12.62
N SER A 747 16.26 0.05 12.24
CA SER A 747 17.31 -0.48 13.12
C SER A 747 18.54 0.43 13.21
N GLY A 748 18.54 1.56 12.49
CA GLY A 748 19.62 2.53 12.41
C GLY A 748 20.73 2.14 11.44
N ASN A 749 20.56 1.10 10.62
CA ASN A 749 21.57 0.70 9.65
C ASN A 749 21.46 1.53 8.37
N TYR A 750 22.59 1.67 7.68
CA TYR A 750 22.66 2.28 6.36
C TYR A 750 23.68 1.54 5.48
N SER A 751 23.46 1.58 4.17
CA SER A 751 24.36 1.00 3.18
C SER A 751 24.25 1.76 1.85
N LEU A 752 25.36 2.26 1.34
CA LEU A 752 25.43 3.07 0.11
C LEU A 752 26.75 2.78 -0.62
N SER A 753 26.71 2.71 -1.95
CA SER A 753 27.93 2.68 -2.77
C SER A 753 28.43 4.10 -3.06
N LEU A 754 29.72 4.33 -2.84
CA LEU A 754 30.40 5.61 -3.06
C LEU A 754 31.70 5.43 -3.85
N PRO A 755 32.12 6.43 -4.63
CA PRO A 755 33.50 6.51 -5.13
C PRO A 755 34.51 6.52 -3.98
N SER A 756 35.70 5.96 -4.20
CA SER A 756 36.83 6.16 -3.28
C SER A 756 37.29 7.62 -3.30
N GLY A 757 37.72 8.14 -2.15
CA GLY A 757 38.15 9.54 -2.05
C GLY A 757 37.85 10.19 -0.71
N LYS A 758 38.09 11.51 -0.63
CA LYS A 758 37.86 12.32 0.58
C LYS A 758 36.44 12.89 0.59
N TYR A 759 35.77 12.76 1.73
CA TYR A 759 34.42 13.24 1.95
C TYR A 759 34.31 13.97 3.28
N SER A 760 33.47 15.01 3.34
CA SER A 760 32.91 15.49 4.59
C SER A 760 31.60 14.75 4.84
N LEU A 761 31.57 13.95 5.90
CA LEU A 761 30.42 13.21 6.36
C LEU A 761 29.63 14.08 7.36
N LEU A 762 28.34 14.26 7.10
CA LEU A 762 27.39 14.93 7.97
C LEU A 762 26.26 13.96 8.32
N VAL A 763 25.96 13.78 9.61
CA VAL A 763 24.83 12.99 10.08
C VAL A 763 23.91 13.86 10.92
N GLU A 764 22.63 13.86 10.58
CA GLU A 764 21.59 14.68 11.20
C GLU A 764 20.44 13.80 11.67
N ALA A 765 20.03 13.95 12.92
CA ALA A 765 18.86 13.28 13.48
C ALA A 765 18.17 14.21 14.50
N ASP A 766 16.86 14.08 14.65
CA ASP A 766 16.11 14.88 15.63
C ASP A 766 16.57 14.57 17.06
N LEU A 767 16.52 15.58 17.94
CA LEU A 767 17.04 15.56 19.32
C LEU A 767 18.56 15.31 19.49
N HIS A 768 19.30 15.09 18.41
CA HIS A 768 20.74 14.81 18.46
C HIS A 768 21.56 16.01 17.99
N VAL A 769 22.79 16.11 18.50
CA VAL A 769 23.79 17.03 17.95
C VAL A 769 24.23 16.49 16.60
N SER A 770 24.29 17.35 15.58
CA SER A 770 24.76 16.94 14.26
C SER A 770 26.22 16.48 14.34
N TYR A 771 26.50 15.34 13.72
CA TYR A 771 27.83 14.77 13.67
C TYR A 771 28.50 15.17 12.36
N ARG A 772 29.76 15.63 12.43
CA ARG A 772 30.56 15.96 11.26
C ARG A 772 31.96 15.37 11.39
N GLU A 773 32.44 14.75 10.33
CA GLU A 773 33.78 14.17 10.25
C GLU A 773 34.28 14.23 8.81
N ASP A 774 35.55 14.59 8.61
CA ASP A 774 36.18 14.38 7.31
C ASP A 774 36.76 12.96 7.26
N ILE A 775 36.31 12.19 6.28
CA ILE A 775 36.63 10.77 6.14
C ILE A 775 37.27 10.49 4.77
N PHE A 776 38.02 9.39 4.70
CA PHE A 776 38.52 8.84 3.45
C PHE A 776 37.86 7.49 3.18
N ILE A 777 37.19 7.37 2.02
CA ILE A 777 36.62 6.13 1.54
C ILE A 777 37.73 5.37 0.77
N PRO A 778 38.18 4.20 1.26
CA PRO A 778 39.21 3.40 0.59
C PRO A 778 38.66 2.71 -0.66
N GLU A 779 39.49 1.95 -1.36
CA GLU A 779 39.09 1.18 -2.55
C GLU A 779 38.40 -0.17 -2.24
N SER A 780 38.24 -0.50 -0.95
CA SER A 780 37.60 -1.70 -0.42
C SER A 780 36.41 -1.33 0.46
N ASP A 781 35.43 -2.22 0.60
CA ASP A 781 34.26 -2.00 1.46
C ASP A 781 34.64 -1.50 2.86
N MET A 782 33.86 -0.54 3.36
CA MET A 782 34.11 0.12 4.64
C MET A 782 32.91 -0.03 5.57
N VAL A 783 33.18 -0.38 6.82
CA VAL A 783 32.18 -0.33 7.90
C VAL A 783 32.43 0.92 8.75
N LYS A 784 31.45 1.80 8.87
CA LYS A 784 31.51 3.02 9.69
C LYS A 784 30.32 3.10 10.62
N ASN A 785 30.51 2.73 11.87
CA ASN A 785 29.50 2.94 12.90
C ASN A 785 29.67 4.35 13.48
N ILE A 786 28.54 5.00 13.80
CA ILE A 786 28.52 6.38 14.27
C ILE A 786 27.65 6.42 15.52
N SER A 787 28.16 7.03 16.59
CA SER A 787 27.39 7.25 17.81
C SER A 787 27.06 8.73 17.90
N LEU A 788 25.77 9.06 17.86
CA LEU A 788 25.31 10.43 18.04
C LEU A 788 25.23 10.75 19.53
N SER A 789 25.39 12.04 19.87
CA SER A 789 25.12 12.54 21.22
C SER A 789 23.78 13.24 21.23
N LEU A 790 23.02 13.09 22.32
CA LEU A 790 21.80 13.88 22.54
C LEU A 790 22.15 15.36 22.66
N LYS A 791 21.23 16.23 22.24
CA LYS A 791 21.30 17.67 22.56
C LYS A 791 21.28 17.87 24.08
N GLU A 792 21.72 19.04 24.51
CA GLU A 792 21.68 19.45 25.93
C GLU A 792 20.27 19.21 26.50
N THR A 793 20.22 18.56 27.67
CA THR A 793 18.97 18.24 28.36
C THR A 793 18.62 19.33 29.36
N TYR A 794 17.34 19.68 29.46
CA TYR A 794 16.85 20.64 30.45
C TYR A 794 15.80 19.98 31.37
N PRO A 795 15.75 20.39 32.65
CA PRO A 795 14.70 19.94 33.54
C PRO A 795 13.36 20.48 33.05
N VAL A 796 12.34 19.64 33.10
CA VAL A 796 10.97 19.93 32.71
C VAL A 796 10.04 19.52 33.84
N THR A 797 9.14 20.42 34.20
CA THR A 797 8.05 20.14 35.13
C THR A 797 6.74 20.22 34.37
N LEU A 798 5.99 19.12 34.38
CA LEU A 798 4.64 19.06 33.82
C LEU A 798 3.65 18.93 34.97
N LYS A 799 2.58 19.73 34.95
CA LYS A 799 1.48 19.64 35.92
C LYS A 799 0.17 19.39 35.16
N VAL A 800 -0.53 18.32 35.50
CA VAL A 800 -1.82 17.97 34.93
C VAL A 800 -2.91 18.21 35.96
N GLN A 801 -3.89 19.05 35.61
CA GLN A 801 -4.97 19.43 36.51
C GLN A 801 -6.34 19.46 35.81
N ASP A 802 -7.39 19.42 36.61
CA ASP A 802 -8.77 19.49 36.15
C ASP A 802 -9.10 20.92 35.69
N SER A 803 -9.66 21.09 34.49
CA SER A 803 -9.90 22.43 33.92
C SER A 803 -10.99 23.23 34.62
N VAL A 804 -11.80 22.60 35.47
CA VAL A 804 -12.94 23.22 36.17
C VAL A 804 -12.58 23.49 37.64
N THR A 805 -11.94 22.52 38.29
CA THR A 805 -11.65 22.58 39.73
C THR A 805 -10.21 22.98 40.07
N ASP A 806 -9.32 23.05 39.08
CA ASP A 806 -7.86 23.22 39.24
C ASP A 806 -7.19 22.18 40.14
N LYS A 807 -7.91 21.13 40.52
CA LYS A 807 -7.37 20.05 41.35
C LYS A 807 -6.38 19.21 40.53
N PRO A 808 -5.27 18.77 41.14
CA PRO A 808 -4.31 17.92 40.47
C PRO A 808 -4.94 16.59 40.04
N ILE A 809 -4.56 16.10 38.86
CA ILE A 809 -5.02 14.80 38.35
C ILE A 809 -3.88 13.79 38.52
N SER A 810 -4.01 12.94 39.53
CA SER A 810 -3.06 11.87 39.80
C SER A 810 -3.18 10.68 38.85
N SER A 811 -2.07 10.02 38.57
CA SER A 811 -2.02 8.83 37.71
C SER A 811 -2.59 9.07 36.30
N ALA A 812 -2.50 10.30 35.78
CA ALA A 812 -2.67 10.60 34.37
C ALA A 812 -1.43 10.13 33.62
N THR A 813 -1.62 9.54 32.44
CA THR A 813 -0.52 9.15 31.56
C THR A 813 -0.17 10.31 30.65
N VAL A 814 1.13 10.59 30.53
CA VAL A 814 1.69 11.55 29.57
C VAL A 814 2.62 10.78 28.63
N ARG A 815 2.29 10.74 27.34
CA ARG A 815 3.16 10.20 26.29
C ARG A 815 3.83 11.35 25.56
N LEU A 816 5.15 11.27 25.45
CA LEU A 816 5.96 12.23 24.71
C LEU A 816 6.41 11.60 23.41
N SER A 817 6.19 12.31 22.32
CA SER A 817 6.56 11.90 20.97
C SER A 817 7.22 13.04 20.20
N ILE A 818 8.04 12.73 19.20
CA ILE A 818 8.60 13.71 18.26
C ILE A 818 7.76 13.67 16.99
N LEU A 819 7.34 14.83 16.49
CA LEU A 819 6.64 14.92 15.22
C LEU A 819 7.61 14.60 14.07
N PHE A 820 7.21 13.70 13.19
CA PHE A 820 7.80 13.59 11.85
C PHE A 820 7.10 14.59 10.95
N GLY A 821 7.84 15.46 10.27
CA GLY A 821 7.23 16.40 9.33
C GLY A 821 7.69 17.85 9.50
N PRO A 822 6.86 18.81 9.05
CA PRO A 822 7.27 20.20 8.95
C PRO A 822 7.64 20.78 10.32
N ARG A 823 8.80 21.44 10.37
CA ARG A 823 9.25 22.20 11.53
C ARG A 823 8.59 23.59 11.62
N ASP A 824 7.70 23.90 10.68
CA ASP A 824 6.92 25.14 10.68
C ASP A 824 5.93 25.14 11.85
N ARG A 825 6.01 26.19 12.66
CA ARG A 825 5.20 26.33 13.87
C ARG A 825 3.70 26.32 13.59
N LYS A 826 3.26 26.97 12.51
CA LYS A 826 1.84 27.06 12.15
C LYS A 826 1.29 25.66 11.84
N MET A 827 2.04 24.83 11.11
CA MET A 827 1.61 23.46 10.81
C MET A 827 1.54 22.59 12.07
N ILE A 828 2.51 22.72 12.99
CA ILE A 828 2.47 22.03 14.29
C ILE A 828 1.23 22.45 15.10
N GLU A 829 0.89 23.74 15.10
CA GLU A 829 -0.32 24.23 15.78
C GLU A 829 -1.61 23.76 15.11
N GLU A 830 -1.63 23.58 13.80
CA GLU A 830 -2.77 23.02 13.07
C GLU A 830 -2.93 21.52 13.34
N TYR A 831 -1.83 20.79 13.49
CA TYR A 831 -1.82 19.40 13.96
C TYR A 831 -2.47 19.28 15.34
N ILE A 832 -2.03 20.09 16.31
CA ILE A 832 -2.56 20.07 17.68
C ILE A 832 -4.05 20.43 17.72
N LYS A 833 -4.49 21.31 16.82
CA LYS A 833 -5.92 21.65 16.65
C LYS A 833 -6.74 20.53 15.97
N GLY A 834 -6.13 19.39 15.65
CA GLY A 834 -6.76 18.25 15.00
C GLY A 834 -7.15 18.51 13.54
N LYS A 835 -6.54 19.52 12.89
CA LYS A 835 -6.82 19.80 11.47
C LYS A 835 -6.09 18.83 10.55
N GLU A 836 -4.86 18.45 10.90
CA GLU A 836 -4.04 17.48 10.17
C GLU A 836 -3.40 16.49 11.13
N ARG A 837 -3.16 15.25 10.68
CA ARG A 837 -2.50 14.20 11.47
C ARG A 837 -1.17 13.82 10.81
N TYR A 838 -0.07 14.25 11.40
CA TYR A 838 1.29 13.83 11.08
C TYR A 838 1.72 12.62 11.92
N PRO A 839 2.60 11.78 11.34
CA PRO A 839 3.23 10.71 12.08
C PRO A 839 4.13 11.26 13.20
N HIS A 840 4.31 10.46 14.24
CA HIS A 840 5.20 10.80 15.34
C HIS A 840 5.92 9.57 15.90
N ARG A 841 7.11 9.79 16.45
CA ARG A 841 7.92 8.76 17.10
C ARG A 841 7.74 8.84 18.59
N PHE A 842 7.33 7.75 19.21
CA PHE A 842 7.30 7.63 20.67
C PHE A 842 8.70 7.81 21.26
N VAL A 843 8.81 8.64 22.30
CA VAL A 843 10.06 8.86 23.05
C VAL A 843 9.95 8.27 24.44
N LYS A 844 8.92 8.66 25.19
CA LYS A 844 8.82 8.34 26.61
C LYS A 844 7.37 8.35 27.10
N LYS A 845 7.07 7.50 28.09
CA LYS A 845 5.81 7.48 28.82
C LYS A 845 6.08 7.83 30.27
N LEU A 846 5.30 8.77 30.79
CA LEU A 846 5.36 9.29 32.14
C LEU A 846 3.98 9.18 32.79
N VAL A 847 3.93 9.18 34.11
CA VAL A 847 2.69 9.12 34.89
C VAL A 847 2.76 10.17 35.99
N THR A 848 1.68 10.93 36.17
CA THR A 848 1.62 11.96 37.22
C THR A 848 1.56 11.36 38.62
N ASP A 849 2.25 12.01 39.56
CA ASP A 849 2.18 11.69 40.98
C ASP A 849 0.83 12.09 41.62
N GLU A 850 0.72 11.97 42.94
CA GLU A 850 -0.47 12.37 43.71
C GLU A 850 -0.81 13.88 43.60
N ASN A 851 0.18 14.71 43.28
CA ASN A 851 0.04 16.15 43.06
C ASN A 851 -0.16 16.51 41.58
N GLY A 852 -0.40 15.51 40.72
CA GLY A 852 -0.60 15.72 39.30
C GLY A 852 0.67 16.16 38.56
N LYS A 853 1.85 15.96 39.16
CA LYS A 853 3.12 16.51 38.68
C LYS A 853 4.03 15.41 38.11
N ILE A 854 4.87 15.82 37.16
CA ILE A 854 5.97 15.03 36.57
C ILE A 854 7.21 15.93 36.55
N GLU A 855 8.34 15.38 36.97
CA GLU A 855 9.66 15.99 36.80
C GLU A 855 10.54 15.06 35.98
N ASP A 856 11.16 15.60 34.93
CA ASP A 856 12.02 14.83 34.03
C ASP A 856 13.10 15.72 33.42
N ASN A 857 14.16 15.11 32.88
CA ASN A 857 15.17 15.81 32.09
C ASN A 857 15.04 15.37 30.64
N LEU A 858 14.74 16.32 29.75
CA LEU A 858 14.49 16.04 28.33
C LEU A 858 15.49 16.80 27.44
N PRO A 859 15.97 16.20 26.33
CA PRO A 859 16.75 16.91 25.33
C PRO A 859 16.05 18.15 24.79
N MET A 860 16.82 19.16 24.38
CA MET A 860 16.28 20.33 23.72
C MET A 860 15.56 19.97 22.41
N GLY A 861 14.28 20.33 22.31
CA GLY A 861 13.45 20.03 21.15
C GLY A 861 11.97 20.31 21.38
N ASP A 862 11.18 20.01 20.35
CA ASP A 862 9.72 20.10 20.38
C ASP A 862 9.13 18.69 20.46
N TYR A 863 8.19 18.52 21.39
CA TYR A 863 7.55 17.25 21.67
C TYR A 863 6.04 17.41 21.57
N LEU A 864 5.41 16.47 20.91
CA LEU A 864 3.98 16.23 21.07
C LEU A 864 3.75 15.56 22.42
N VAL A 865 2.85 16.14 23.21
CA VAL A 865 2.41 15.61 24.49
C VAL A 865 1.00 15.07 24.32
N ASP A 866 0.80 13.78 24.53
CA ASP A 866 -0.51 13.13 24.56
C ASP A 866 -0.84 12.74 26.01
N ILE A 867 -1.87 13.39 26.56
CA ILE A 867 -2.26 13.33 27.97
C ILE A 867 -3.64 12.70 28.08
N PHE A 868 -3.74 11.64 28.88
CA PHE A 868 -5.02 10.99 29.14
C PHE A 868 -5.06 10.31 30.50
N LYS A 869 -6.28 10.11 31.01
CA LYS A 869 -6.54 9.36 32.25
C LYS A 869 -7.52 8.23 31.97
N LYS A 870 -7.06 7.00 32.13
CA LYS A 870 -7.91 5.81 32.03
C LYS A 870 -8.93 5.78 33.16
N LYS A 871 -10.17 5.41 32.83
CA LYS A 871 -11.24 5.11 33.80
C LYS A 871 -10.96 3.75 34.43
N GLU A 872 -11.05 3.64 35.76
CA GLU A 872 -10.75 2.39 36.47
C GLU A 872 -11.84 1.32 36.28
N SER A 873 -13.09 1.73 36.03
CA SER A 873 -14.28 0.87 36.03
C SER A 873 -14.78 0.43 34.64
N GLY A 874 -13.91 0.32 33.64
CA GLY A 874 -14.29 -0.11 32.29
C GLY A 874 -14.65 1.04 31.33
N ARG A 875 -15.58 0.79 30.38
CA ARG A 875 -15.87 1.63 29.20
C ARG A 875 -16.16 3.12 29.50
N GLY A 876 -15.77 3.99 28.55
CA GLY A 876 -15.93 5.45 28.60
C GLY A 876 -14.74 6.20 29.23
N ALA A 877 -14.85 7.52 29.34
CA ALA A 877 -13.79 8.40 29.83
C ALA A 877 -14.24 9.31 30.98
N ILE A 878 -13.30 9.70 31.86
CA ILE A 878 -13.52 10.68 32.95
C ILE A 878 -13.07 12.08 32.51
N TYR A 879 -12.11 12.13 31.59
CA TYR A 879 -11.48 13.34 31.07
C TYR A 879 -11.31 13.20 29.56
N LEU A 880 -11.38 14.32 28.84
CA LEU A 880 -11.01 14.37 27.44
C LEU A 880 -9.51 14.13 27.30
N ARG A 881 -9.14 13.26 26.36
CA ARG A 881 -7.76 13.13 25.90
C ARG A 881 -7.31 14.48 25.34
N LYS A 882 -6.08 14.88 25.66
CA LYS A 882 -5.51 16.14 25.21
C LYS A 882 -4.17 15.90 24.54
N GLU A 883 -4.04 16.40 23.33
CA GLU A 883 -2.76 16.53 22.65
C GLU A 883 -2.32 18.00 22.68
N ASP A 884 -1.05 18.25 22.97
CA ASP A 884 -0.50 19.60 23.10
C ASP A 884 1.01 19.62 22.77
N LEU A 885 1.63 20.80 22.70
CA LEU A 885 3.06 20.94 22.50
C LEU A 885 3.81 21.09 23.82
N LEU A 886 4.99 20.49 23.89
CA LEU A 886 6.02 20.76 24.89
C LEU A 886 7.28 21.25 24.20
N GLU A 887 7.65 22.48 24.49
CA GLU A 887 8.92 23.07 24.04
C GLU A 887 9.96 22.96 25.15
N VAL A 888 11.00 22.16 24.90
CA VAL A 888 12.12 22.03 25.82
C VAL A 888 13.23 22.97 25.37
N ARG A 889 13.56 23.95 26.23
CA ARG A 889 14.50 25.05 25.97
C ARG A 889 15.33 25.34 27.22
N LYS A 890 16.37 26.17 27.09
CA LYS A 890 17.28 26.59 28.19
C LYS A 890 16.58 27.16 29.42
N ARG A 891 15.46 27.86 29.25
CA ARG A 891 14.71 28.43 30.37
C ARG A 891 13.75 27.37 30.89
N HIS A 892 13.96 26.97 32.14
CA HIS A 892 13.01 26.11 32.85
C HIS A 892 11.66 26.83 32.96
N LYS A 893 10.60 26.18 32.51
CA LYS A 893 9.23 26.65 32.61
C LYS A 893 8.38 25.48 33.10
N GLU A 894 7.57 25.73 34.13
CA GLU A 894 6.51 24.82 34.51
C GLU A 894 5.43 24.83 33.41
N ASN A 895 5.12 23.66 32.85
CA ASN A 895 4.09 23.50 31.83
C ASN A 895 2.85 22.92 32.48
N ILE A 896 1.78 23.71 32.54
CA ILE A 896 0.50 23.31 33.13
C ILE A 896 -0.43 22.90 32.00
N TYR A 897 -0.89 21.66 32.05
CA TYR A 897 -1.90 21.11 31.16
C TYR A 897 -3.20 20.87 31.93
N THR A 898 -4.27 21.47 31.44
CA THR A 898 -5.62 21.22 31.95
C THR A 898 -6.32 20.14 31.12
N LEU A 899 -6.96 19.18 31.78
CA LEU A 899 -7.88 18.22 31.15
C LEU A 899 -9.32 18.59 31.46
N GLU A 900 -10.14 18.62 30.42
CA GLU A 900 -11.56 18.89 30.51
C GLU A 900 -12.31 17.63 31.00
N PRO A 901 -13.18 17.73 32.01
CA PRO A 901 -14.06 16.63 32.40
C PRO A 901 -14.88 16.11 31.23
N ALA A 902 -15.09 14.80 31.16
CA ALA A 902 -15.80 14.16 30.05
C ALA A 902 -16.92 13.25 30.51
N GLY A 903 -17.93 13.10 29.66
CA GLY A 903 -18.89 11.99 29.65
C GLY A 903 -18.69 11.14 28.39
N THR A 904 -19.45 10.05 28.26
CA THR A 904 -19.41 9.21 27.06
C THR A 904 -20.81 8.83 26.60
N VAL A 905 -21.12 9.08 25.34
CA VAL A 905 -22.34 8.55 24.71
C VAL A 905 -21.98 7.28 23.94
N PHE A 906 -22.75 6.23 24.17
CA PHE A 906 -22.76 5.02 23.37
C PHE A 906 -24.03 5.01 22.54
N GLY A 907 -24.00 4.35 21.39
CA GLY A 907 -25.24 4.19 20.65
C GLY A 907 -25.09 3.35 19.40
N CYS A 908 -26.17 3.27 18.64
CA CYS A 908 -26.17 2.69 17.31
C CYS A 908 -26.96 3.55 16.32
N ILE A 909 -26.55 3.50 15.05
CA ILE A 909 -27.30 4.04 13.93
C ILE A 909 -27.91 2.87 13.17
N LEU A 910 -29.23 2.84 13.03
CA LEU A 910 -29.97 1.80 12.33
C LEU A 910 -30.70 2.35 11.12
N ALA A 911 -30.85 1.52 10.09
CA ALA A 911 -31.75 1.78 8.98
C ALA A 911 -33.21 1.54 9.40
N GLU A 912 -34.12 2.45 9.09
CA GLU A 912 -35.56 2.33 9.45
C GLU A 912 -36.24 1.13 8.80
N ASP A 913 -35.84 0.79 7.57
CA ASP A 913 -36.47 -0.24 6.74
C ASP A 913 -36.03 -1.67 7.07
N THR A 914 -34.81 -1.85 7.59
CA THR A 914 -34.26 -3.18 7.91
C THR A 914 -33.99 -3.40 9.38
N GLU A 915 -33.97 -2.34 10.19
CA GLU A 915 -33.45 -2.31 11.57
C GLU A 915 -31.99 -2.78 11.71
N GLU A 916 -31.26 -2.93 10.60
CA GLU A 916 -29.85 -3.26 10.63
C GLU A 916 -29.00 -2.03 10.95
N GLY A 917 -27.88 -2.26 11.64
CA GLY A 917 -26.90 -1.22 11.91
C GLY A 917 -26.23 -0.71 10.65
N LEU A 918 -26.09 0.61 10.53
CA LEU A 918 -25.41 1.29 9.42
C LEU A 918 -23.92 1.44 9.74
N PRO A 919 -23.03 0.63 9.12
CA PRO A 919 -21.59 0.70 9.36
C PRO A 919 -20.98 1.96 8.71
N ASP A 920 -19.95 2.55 9.34
CA ASP A 920 -19.28 3.78 8.90
C ASP A 920 -20.23 4.97 8.67
N ALA A 921 -21.38 4.95 9.34
CA ALA A 921 -22.20 6.13 9.48
C ALA A 921 -21.45 7.18 10.29
N THR A 922 -21.48 8.42 9.78
CA THR A 922 -20.87 9.55 10.47
C THR A 922 -21.78 9.95 11.61
N VAL A 923 -21.28 9.81 12.83
CA VAL A 923 -21.91 10.34 14.03
C VAL A 923 -21.39 11.76 14.22
N ILE A 924 -22.30 12.72 14.21
CA ILE A 924 -21.99 14.12 14.49
C ILE A 924 -22.57 14.49 15.85
N VAL A 925 -21.69 14.81 16.79
CA VAL A 925 -22.09 15.37 18.08
C VAL A 925 -21.96 16.90 18.00
N LYS A 926 -23.09 17.59 18.16
CA LYS A 926 -23.13 19.05 18.20
C LYS A 926 -23.30 19.51 19.63
N ILE A 927 -22.33 20.26 20.13
CA ILE A 927 -22.24 20.70 21.52
C ILE A 927 -22.56 22.20 21.57
N SER A 928 -23.49 22.58 22.44
CA SER A 928 -23.84 23.96 22.70
C SER A 928 -22.73 24.64 23.50
N THR A 929 -22.21 25.75 23.00
CA THR A 929 -21.11 26.50 23.65
C THR A 929 -21.61 27.64 24.56
N GLY A 930 -22.94 27.76 24.76
CA GLY A 930 -23.54 28.85 25.53
C GLY A 930 -23.45 30.24 24.87
N THR A 931 -22.79 30.36 23.71
CA THR A 931 -22.72 31.58 22.90
C THR A 931 -23.70 31.46 21.73
N GLU A 932 -24.63 32.41 21.58
CA GLU A 932 -25.64 32.37 20.51
C GLU A 932 -24.99 32.16 19.13
N GLY A 933 -25.42 31.10 18.44
CA GLY A 933 -25.01 30.79 17.06
C GLY A 933 -23.69 30.03 16.87
N LYS A 934 -22.96 29.63 17.93
CA LYS A 934 -21.73 28.81 17.80
C LYS A 934 -21.89 27.43 18.43
N GLU A 935 -21.94 26.38 17.62
CA GLU A 935 -21.91 24.97 18.06
C GLU A 935 -20.51 24.37 17.81
N LYS A 936 -19.94 23.65 18.78
CA LYS A 936 -18.75 22.82 18.55
C LYS A 936 -19.22 21.49 17.97
N THR A 937 -18.57 21.03 16.90
CA THR A 937 -18.93 19.77 16.22
C THR A 937 -17.81 18.75 16.39
N LEU A 938 -18.15 17.57 16.92
CA LEU A 938 -17.28 16.39 16.94
C LEU A 938 -17.80 15.35 15.95
N ARG A 939 -16.88 14.57 15.38
CA ARG A 939 -17.20 13.54 14.39
C ARG A 939 -16.60 12.19 14.80
N PHE A 940 -17.43 11.17 14.72
CA PHE A 940 -17.10 9.79 15.03
C PHE A 940 -17.68 8.89 13.95
N HIS A 941 -17.24 7.64 13.91
CA HIS A 941 -17.72 6.63 12.96
C HIS A 941 -18.31 5.43 13.71
N THR A 942 -19.30 4.77 13.11
CA THR A 942 -19.94 3.57 13.65
C THR A 942 -19.28 2.29 13.19
N ASP A 943 -19.08 1.34 14.11
CA ASP A 943 -18.59 -0.02 13.90
C ASP A 943 -19.36 -0.80 12.83
N MET A 944 -18.91 -2.03 12.58
CA MET A 944 -19.49 -2.93 11.58
C MET A 944 -20.95 -3.32 11.85
N LYS A 945 -21.45 -3.08 13.07
CA LYS A 945 -22.82 -3.28 13.53
C LYS A 945 -23.58 -1.95 13.71
N GLY A 946 -23.03 -0.84 13.20
CA GLY A 946 -23.61 0.49 13.35
C GLY A 946 -23.46 1.11 14.75
N SER A 947 -22.66 0.53 15.64
CA SER A 947 -22.47 0.98 17.02
C SER A 947 -21.34 2.00 17.15
N PHE A 948 -21.42 2.93 18.09
CA PHE A 948 -20.37 3.92 18.32
C PHE A 948 -20.21 4.23 19.81
N GLY A 949 -19.02 4.74 20.15
CA GLY A 949 -18.76 5.45 21.40
C GLY A 949 -18.18 6.82 21.07
N ALA A 950 -18.70 7.85 21.73
CA ALA A 950 -18.28 9.24 21.54
C ALA A 950 -17.98 9.86 22.91
N VAL A 951 -16.73 10.28 23.10
CA VAL A 951 -16.33 11.03 24.29
C VAL A 951 -16.68 12.50 24.10
N VAL A 952 -17.38 13.09 25.06
CA VAL A 952 -17.92 14.45 24.99
C VAL A 952 -17.54 15.25 26.24
N PRO A 953 -17.40 16.59 26.14
CA PRO A 953 -17.26 17.44 27.32
C PRO A 953 -18.42 17.22 28.30
N ALA A 954 -18.12 17.09 29.59
CA ALA A 954 -19.12 17.03 30.64
C ALA A 954 -19.79 18.38 30.88
N ASP A 955 -21.01 18.39 31.43
CA ASP A 955 -21.79 19.57 31.78
C ASP A 955 -22.15 20.50 30.60
N HIS A 956 -21.94 20.03 29.37
CA HIS A 956 -22.40 20.69 28.15
C HIS A 956 -23.63 19.98 27.58
N LYS A 957 -24.61 20.77 27.12
CA LYS A 957 -25.74 20.23 26.35
C LYS A 957 -25.29 19.89 24.94
N PHE A 958 -25.64 18.71 24.47
CA PHE A 958 -25.35 18.28 23.11
C PHE A 958 -26.52 17.54 22.46
N ARG A 959 -26.44 17.37 21.15
CA ARG A 959 -27.31 16.50 20.36
C ARG A 959 -26.45 15.61 19.47
N VAL A 960 -27.00 14.47 19.09
CA VAL A 960 -26.31 13.47 18.28
C VAL A 960 -27.07 13.29 16.97
N LEU A 961 -26.35 13.37 15.87
CA LEU A 961 -26.86 13.18 14.52
C LEU A 961 -26.17 11.98 13.89
N GLY A 962 -26.95 11.05 13.34
CA GLY A 962 -26.44 9.97 12.52
C GLY A 962 -26.60 10.32 11.05
N ILE A 963 -25.51 10.35 10.29
CA ILE A 963 -25.52 10.66 8.87
C ILE A 963 -24.96 9.48 8.09
N PHE A 964 -25.71 9.02 7.11
CA PHE A 964 -25.27 8.02 6.16
C PHE A 964 -25.77 8.39 4.76
N GLU A 965 -24.94 8.16 3.74
CA GLU A 965 -25.26 8.46 2.35
C GLU A 965 -26.43 7.58 1.87
N GLY A 966 -27.35 8.17 1.09
CA GLY A 966 -28.61 7.52 0.73
C GLY A 966 -29.69 7.54 1.83
N TYR A 967 -29.42 8.11 3.01
CA TYR A 967 -30.40 8.18 4.10
C TYR A 967 -30.63 9.62 4.59
N GLU A 968 -31.81 9.88 5.11
CA GLU A 968 -32.13 11.05 5.91
C GLU A 968 -31.49 10.90 7.30
N PRO A 969 -30.85 11.97 7.84
CA PRO A 969 -30.20 11.90 9.14
C PRO A 969 -31.16 11.55 10.27
N GLY A 970 -30.77 10.60 11.12
CA GLY A 970 -31.40 10.41 12.43
C GLY A 970 -30.87 11.43 13.43
N GLU A 971 -31.73 11.97 14.29
CA GLU A 971 -31.34 12.92 15.35
C GLU A 971 -31.88 12.45 16.70
N GLU A 972 -31.02 12.46 17.73
CA GLU A 972 -31.43 12.39 19.12
C GLU A 972 -30.99 13.68 19.81
N ASN A 973 -31.98 14.41 20.34
CA ASN A 973 -31.80 15.72 20.96
C ASN A 973 -32.60 15.87 22.26
N ASN A 974 -33.06 14.77 22.84
CA ASN A 974 -33.89 14.72 24.05
C ASN A 974 -35.11 15.65 23.92
N LYS A 975 -35.91 15.47 22.86
CA LYS A 975 -37.10 16.30 22.55
C LYS A 975 -36.81 17.81 22.46
N GLY A 976 -35.59 18.16 22.01
CA GLY A 976 -35.13 19.55 21.88
C GLY A 976 -34.49 20.14 23.14
N GLU A 977 -34.44 19.41 24.26
CA GLU A 977 -33.81 19.89 25.50
C GLU A 977 -32.29 19.73 25.53
N GLY A 978 -31.75 18.88 24.65
CA GLY A 978 -30.36 18.43 24.62
C GLY A 978 -30.06 17.34 25.64
N ILE A 979 -29.10 16.48 25.33
CA ILE A 979 -28.52 15.51 26.26
C ILE A 979 -27.47 16.24 27.10
N LEU A 980 -27.45 15.99 28.41
CA LEU A 980 -26.47 16.52 29.36
C LEU A 980 -25.84 15.34 30.10
N LEU A 981 -24.52 15.28 30.14
CA LEU A 981 -23.77 14.27 30.89
C LEU A 981 -22.84 14.96 31.88
N HIS A 982 -22.86 14.53 33.14
CA HIS A 982 -21.87 14.95 34.13
C HIS A 982 -20.58 14.14 34.00
N ARG A 983 -19.54 14.57 34.71
CA ARG A 983 -18.21 13.96 34.68
C ARG A 983 -18.26 12.45 34.96
N GLY A 984 -17.78 11.66 33.99
CA GLY A 984 -17.67 10.20 34.06
C GLY A 984 -18.97 9.45 33.74
N GLU A 985 -20.08 10.15 33.54
CA GLU A 985 -21.38 9.56 33.19
C GLU A 985 -21.40 9.01 31.77
N THR A 986 -22.31 8.07 31.55
CA THR A 986 -22.51 7.41 30.27
C THR A 986 -23.98 7.41 29.89
N ALA A 987 -24.30 7.65 28.62
CA ALA A 987 -25.66 7.48 28.08
C ALA A 987 -25.68 6.56 26.86
N GLU A 988 -26.84 5.98 26.58
CA GLU A 988 -27.11 5.19 25.38
C GLU A 988 -28.11 5.90 24.46
N VAL A 989 -27.84 5.91 23.15
CA VAL A 989 -28.72 6.50 22.14
C VAL A 989 -28.95 5.54 20.98
N LYS A 990 -30.15 5.58 20.40
CA LYS A 990 -30.52 4.82 19.20
C LYS A 990 -30.99 5.80 18.12
N LEU A 991 -30.25 5.86 17.02
CA LEU A 991 -30.53 6.77 15.91
C LEU A 991 -31.13 5.96 14.76
N ILE A 992 -32.28 6.39 14.25
CA ILE A 992 -32.96 5.72 13.13
C ILE A 992 -32.86 6.63 11.91
N CYS A 993 -32.20 6.15 10.86
CA CYS A 993 -32.03 6.84 9.58
C CYS A 993 -33.03 6.30 8.55
N LYS A 994 -33.71 7.19 7.82
CA LYS A 994 -34.72 6.80 6.83
C LYS A 994 -34.12 6.75 5.43
N ASN A 995 -34.40 5.71 4.67
CA ASN A 995 -33.88 5.58 3.31
C ASN A 995 -34.47 6.66 2.38
N LYS A 996 -33.62 7.40 1.66
CA LYS A 996 -34.03 8.37 0.63
C LYS A 996 -34.35 7.60 -0.65
N LYS A 997 -35.57 7.11 -0.75
CA LYS A 997 -36.06 6.51 -2.00
C LYS A 997 -36.10 7.50 -3.15
#